data_AF-A0A4R9IMQ3-F1
#
_entry.id   AF-A0A4R9IMQ3-F1
#
_cell.length_a   1.000
_cell.length_b   1.000
_cell.length_c   1.000
_cell.angle_alpha   90.00
_cell.angle_beta   90.00
_cell.angle_gamma   90.00
#
_symmetry.space_group_name_H-M   'P 1'
#
loop_
_entity.id
_entity.type
_entity.pdbx_description
1 polymer ?
#
loop_
_entity_poly.entity_id
_entity_poly.type
_entity_poly.pdbx_seq_one_letter_code
_entity_poly.pdbx_strand_id
1 'polypeptide(L)'
;MSRFQKNTLLTFSLLAFVAYAPLYYSIRNAIKKETLLVTYDSPETVSYFSLGDWEVTGKESDPKTLRILSELIDFEFQKVTGGVYLGKENSLSSAKKQRSNFLLFGTFEWKEKGIEFTPRLSSVEQKSTYSGKSVFLPYEERGKLVSLMYQSLSHLFDETIRLHRLIKRTPEWKFPSEEEFLSESEFVRLSEYDPKSSYEEKNSLLKTLDFSSEYLQFIKIGLSLEKKTEDSFKEIWRSVDGNFNLSTYTKFYVAKNIAEFYFTKKEFSKAIEYATAARKERESLKSIFHSDYADTISLLGKALVLDGKKEEAVYYLTSARKLYETLGLLKDPSSVENSYFYGLLLYDLTQAELASYELSSIRGEVFEGPDQVYLDFNLAKVYYDLGRYDAALSLLKDQRQIIMNESLANHDIALYSYNLYAATLYKSGKWSVAKSVWESIVNAKSTYGIEEKPYHRFALFNLAVLSKLRNNPEQTETYYKQYVRLSPYGQIVDLPSADRFEIGKTIYPYTWDKPNPNSFTDLEERTIRSYTGRYLFNGQDEEIRARTYENRLEDTNLFLDDLLNAKAFLSKPMSALRKTLFGDLKRFEKGNQIVFFDIGPALNHPEYPGVTSLAVAKHFSGMEVVLWELPGEVDLFLKKVKPELKDRLYAFPNIRILSADGVGEFQSVYPDPKNWILRNRPIPNLKGKTIIIRAANSIDIYEPYTKILPHFQNIGSELKDNPILYFFNRSILLKPAGKEKFILIGNQSIRGFHHNFQSLDRNGEPPYSILPFTVSEEVNQ
;
A
#
# COMPACT_ATOMS: atom_id res chain seq x y z
N MET A 1 -55.86 -11.50 20.34
CA MET A 1 -56.00 -10.45 19.31
C MET A 1 -57.03 -10.86 18.27
N SER A 2 -57.93 -9.95 17.89
CA SER A 2 -58.88 -10.15 16.80
C SER A 2 -58.16 -10.24 15.44
N ARG A 3 -58.85 -10.75 14.40
CA ARG A 3 -58.27 -10.90 13.05
C ARG A 3 -57.81 -9.56 12.46
N PHE A 4 -58.53 -8.49 12.77
CA PHE A 4 -58.15 -7.12 12.42
C PHE A 4 -56.87 -6.69 13.13
N GLN A 5 -56.76 -6.89 14.45
CA GLN A 5 -55.57 -6.55 15.22
C GLN A 5 -54.31 -7.33 14.77
N LYS A 6 -54.47 -8.62 14.41
CA LYS A 6 -53.36 -9.42 13.87
C LYS A 6 -52.88 -8.90 12.52
N ASN A 7 -53.81 -8.54 11.63
CA ASN A 7 -53.44 -7.99 10.32
C ASN A 7 -52.84 -6.58 10.45
N THR A 8 -53.38 -5.72 11.31
CA THR A 8 -52.79 -4.40 11.58
C THR A 8 -51.39 -4.51 12.18
N LEU A 9 -51.17 -5.42 13.13
CA LEU A 9 -49.86 -5.67 13.72
C LEU A 9 -48.87 -6.22 12.67
N LEU A 10 -49.32 -7.12 11.79
CA LEU A 10 -48.50 -7.68 10.71
C LEU A 10 -48.13 -6.60 9.69
N THR A 11 -49.06 -5.74 9.32
CA THR A 11 -48.81 -4.61 8.39
C THR A 11 -47.90 -3.56 9.01
N PHE A 12 -48.08 -3.21 10.28
CA PHE A 12 -47.15 -2.32 10.99
C PHE A 12 -45.77 -2.94 11.19
N SER A 13 -45.69 -4.25 11.43
CA SER A 13 -44.41 -4.97 11.53
C SER A 13 -43.71 -5.02 10.18
N LEU A 14 -44.43 -5.30 9.09
CA LEU A 14 -43.88 -5.28 7.73
C LEU A 14 -43.43 -3.87 7.31
N LEU A 15 -44.21 -2.83 7.61
CA LEU A 15 -43.81 -1.43 7.40
C LEU A 15 -42.60 -1.04 8.27
N ALA A 16 -42.51 -1.52 9.50
CA ALA A 16 -41.36 -1.29 10.38
C ALA A 16 -40.12 -2.09 9.95
N PHE A 17 -40.27 -3.29 9.39
CA PHE A 17 -39.18 -4.09 8.84
C PHE A 17 -38.61 -3.53 7.54
N VAL A 18 -39.45 -2.87 6.74
CA VAL A 18 -39.02 -2.14 5.53
C VAL A 18 -38.36 -0.79 5.89
N ALA A 19 -38.76 -0.15 6.99
CA ALA A 19 -38.27 1.19 7.35
C ALA A 19 -37.09 1.20 8.34
N TYR A 20 -36.89 0.17 9.19
CA TYR A 20 -35.92 0.21 10.29
C TYR A 20 -35.38 -1.20 10.64
N ALA A 21 -34.37 -1.67 9.91
CA ALA A 21 -33.65 -2.92 10.19
C ALA A 21 -33.09 -3.05 11.64
N PRO A 22 -32.66 -1.97 12.34
CA PRO A 22 -32.17 -2.07 13.71
C PRO A 22 -33.24 -2.46 14.75
N LEU A 23 -34.53 -2.17 14.49
CA LEU A 23 -35.62 -2.48 15.46
C LEU A 23 -35.95 -3.98 15.49
N TYR A 24 -35.76 -4.69 14.36
CA TYR A 24 -35.85 -6.17 14.31
C TYR A 24 -34.86 -6.82 15.28
N TYR A 25 -33.61 -6.32 15.33
CA TYR A 25 -32.59 -6.84 16.24
C TYR A 25 -32.86 -6.49 17.71
N SER A 26 -33.42 -5.31 17.99
CA SER A 26 -33.76 -4.89 19.37
C SER A 26 -34.93 -5.70 19.96
N ILE A 27 -36.01 -5.93 19.19
CA ILE A 27 -37.16 -6.74 19.63
C ILE A 27 -36.80 -8.24 19.66
N ARG A 28 -35.99 -8.74 18.72
CA ARG A 28 -35.43 -10.09 18.77
C ARG A 28 -34.62 -10.32 20.04
N ASN A 29 -33.82 -9.35 20.47
CA ASN A 29 -33.03 -9.43 21.69
C ASN A 29 -33.88 -9.31 22.97
N ALA A 30 -34.99 -8.56 22.94
CA ALA A 30 -35.93 -8.48 24.05
C ALA A 30 -36.75 -9.78 24.22
N ILE A 31 -37.15 -10.42 23.12
CA ILE A 31 -37.83 -11.73 23.13
C ILE A 31 -36.85 -12.86 23.50
N LYS A 32 -35.54 -12.71 23.20
CA LYS A 32 -34.48 -13.68 23.57
C LYS A 32 -34.21 -13.75 25.08
N LYS A 33 -34.75 -12.85 25.90
CA LYS A 33 -34.50 -12.82 27.36
C LYS A 33 -35.37 -13.77 28.17
N GLU A 34 -36.40 -14.36 27.58
CA GLU A 34 -37.18 -15.42 28.22
C GLU A 34 -37.01 -16.72 27.43
N THR A 35 -36.27 -17.66 28.02
CA THR A 35 -36.14 -19.07 27.62
C THR A 35 -35.37 -19.38 26.33
N LEU A 36 -34.04 -19.51 26.41
CA LEU A 36 -33.31 -20.38 25.49
C LEU A 36 -32.27 -21.24 26.25
N LEU A 37 -32.35 -22.54 25.98
CA LEU A 37 -31.37 -23.56 26.33
C LEU A 37 -29.99 -23.20 25.75
N VAL A 38 -28.94 -23.53 26.50
CA VAL A 38 -27.53 -23.32 26.17
C VAL A 38 -27.16 -24.08 24.89
N THR A 39 -27.31 -23.43 23.73
CA THR A 39 -26.68 -23.80 22.45
C THR A 39 -25.39 -22.98 22.26
N TYR A 40 -24.61 -23.22 21.20
CA TYR A 40 -23.26 -22.69 20.92
C TYR A 40 -23.10 -21.14 20.89
N ASP A 41 -24.04 -20.38 21.45
CA ASP A 41 -24.25 -18.95 21.23
C ASP A 41 -23.59 -18.02 22.27
N SER A 42 -22.92 -18.55 23.32
CA SER A 42 -22.20 -17.71 24.29
C SER A 42 -20.68 -17.91 24.17
N PRO A 43 -19.91 -16.86 23.80
CA PRO A 43 -18.45 -16.91 23.68
C PRO A 43 -17.75 -17.43 24.94
N GLU A 44 -18.40 -17.28 26.09
CA GLU A 44 -17.90 -17.66 27.40
C GLU A 44 -17.91 -19.18 27.57
N THR A 45 -18.80 -19.90 26.89
CA THR A 45 -18.91 -21.37 26.98
C THR A 45 -18.00 -22.14 26.04
N VAL A 46 -17.32 -21.47 25.11
CA VAL A 46 -16.42 -22.14 24.16
C VAL A 46 -14.97 -22.03 24.62
N SER A 47 -14.23 -23.10 24.39
CA SER A 47 -12.81 -23.22 24.66
C SER A 47 -11.98 -22.64 23.51
N TYR A 48 -11.24 -21.55 23.76
CA TYR A 48 -10.29 -20.98 22.81
C TYR A 48 -8.89 -21.42 23.21
N PHE A 49 -8.15 -22.03 22.29
CA PHE A 49 -6.83 -22.55 22.60
C PHE A 49 -5.86 -22.42 21.45
N SER A 50 -4.57 -22.43 21.79
CA SER A 50 -3.45 -22.29 20.87
C SER A 50 -2.33 -23.25 21.24
N LEU A 51 -1.43 -23.50 20.28
CA LEU A 51 -0.23 -24.33 20.47
C LEU A 51 0.99 -23.45 20.73
N GLY A 52 1.62 -23.61 21.88
CA GLY A 52 2.89 -22.96 22.22
C GLY A 52 4.11 -23.72 21.72
N ASP A 53 5.28 -23.12 21.89
CA ASP A 53 6.54 -23.78 21.56
C ASP A 53 6.87 -24.89 22.57
N TRP A 54 7.59 -25.92 22.11
CA TRP A 54 8.06 -27.01 22.96
C TRP A 54 9.21 -26.57 23.85
N GLU A 55 9.19 -27.00 25.11
CA GLU A 55 10.30 -26.83 26.04
C GLU A 55 11.20 -28.07 26.02
N VAL A 56 12.49 -27.89 26.28
CA VAL A 56 13.45 -29.00 26.40
C VAL A 56 14.13 -28.95 27.76
N THR A 57 14.12 -30.08 28.46
CA THR A 57 14.91 -30.33 29.67
C THR A 57 16.10 -31.22 29.34
N GLY A 58 17.28 -30.84 29.83
CA GLY A 58 18.54 -31.55 29.57
C GLY A 58 19.47 -30.82 28.61
N LYS A 59 20.59 -31.47 28.25
CA LYS A 59 21.60 -30.91 27.34
C LYS A 59 21.43 -31.34 25.88
N GLU A 60 20.66 -32.40 25.64
CA GLU A 60 20.46 -33.00 24.32
C GLU A 60 19.05 -32.70 23.82
N SER A 61 18.92 -32.46 22.51
CA SER A 61 17.64 -32.24 21.84
C SER A 61 17.75 -32.57 20.35
N ASP A 62 16.62 -32.87 19.73
CA ASP A 62 16.51 -33.05 18.28
C ASP A 62 15.55 -32.01 17.69
N PRO A 63 16.09 -30.89 17.14
CA PRO A 63 15.27 -29.81 16.59
C PRO A 63 14.39 -30.25 15.42
N LYS A 64 14.81 -31.23 14.62
CA LYS A 64 14.02 -31.73 13.48
C LYS A 64 12.77 -32.47 13.97
N THR A 65 12.97 -33.34 14.96
CA THR A 65 11.86 -34.04 15.63
C THR A 65 10.90 -33.05 16.29
N LEU A 66 11.39 -32.06 17.05
CA LEU A 66 10.54 -31.05 17.67
C LEU A 66 9.71 -30.24 16.65
N ARG A 67 10.33 -29.84 15.54
CA ARG A 67 9.66 -29.10 14.47
C ARG A 67 8.54 -29.93 13.85
N ILE A 68 8.83 -31.15 13.38
CA ILE A 68 7.82 -31.96 12.70
C ILE A 68 6.66 -32.34 13.63
N LEU A 69 6.93 -32.57 14.92
CA LEU A 69 5.89 -32.78 15.93
C LEU A 69 5.02 -31.55 16.14
N SER A 70 5.62 -30.34 16.15
CA SER A 70 4.84 -29.10 16.21
C SER A 70 3.89 -28.98 15.02
N GLU A 71 4.37 -29.23 13.80
CA GLU A 71 3.55 -29.12 12.59
C GLU A 71 2.45 -30.20 12.50
N LEU A 72 2.74 -31.43 12.94
CA LEU A 72 1.76 -32.52 12.98
C LEU A 72 0.66 -32.25 14.02
N ILE A 73 1.04 -31.82 15.23
CA ILE A 73 0.07 -31.47 16.28
C ILE A 73 -0.78 -30.26 15.87
N ASP A 74 -0.17 -29.25 15.25
CA ASP A 74 -0.89 -28.11 14.67
C ASP A 74 -1.94 -28.60 13.67
N PHE A 75 -1.54 -29.45 12.71
CA PHE A 75 -2.44 -30.03 11.72
C PHE A 75 -3.62 -30.81 12.34
N GLU A 76 -3.38 -31.64 13.36
CA GLU A 76 -4.45 -32.37 14.04
C GLU A 76 -5.39 -31.45 14.84
N PHE A 77 -4.87 -30.38 15.46
CA PHE A 77 -5.70 -29.40 16.16
C PHE A 77 -6.60 -28.59 15.22
N GLN A 78 -6.21 -28.39 13.96
CA GLN A 78 -7.06 -27.73 12.96
C GLN A 78 -8.36 -28.51 12.66
N LYS A 79 -8.39 -29.81 12.95
CA LYS A 79 -9.54 -30.71 12.68
C LYS A 79 -10.56 -30.72 13.82
N VAL A 80 -10.25 -30.12 14.97
CA VAL A 80 -11.07 -30.14 16.19
C VAL A 80 -12.38 -29.39 16.00
N THR A 81 -13.47 -29.96 16.53
CA THR A 81 -14.78 -29.31 16.59
C THR A 81 -15.17 -29.05 18.05
N GLY A 82 -16.24 -28.30 18.31
CA GLY A 82 -16.68 -27.99 19.68
C GLY A 82 -15.81 -27.00 20.49
N GLY A 83 -14.54 -26.81 20.10
CA GLY A 83 -13.64 -25.75 20.54
C GLY A 83 -13.14 -24.89 19.37
N VAL A 84 -12.42 -23.80 19.67
CA VAL A 84 -11.80 -22.92 18.68
C VAL A 84 -10.30 -22.98 18.82
N TYR A 85 -9.66 -23.70 17.90
CA TYR A 85 -8.21 -23.68 17.77
C TYR A 85 -7.80 -22.44 16.97
N LEU A 86 -6.96 -21.60 17.56
CA LEU A 86 -6.57 -20.34 16.93
C LEU A 86 -5.32 -20.49 16.06
N GLY A 87 -4.53 -21.54 16.27
CA GLY A 87 -3.23 -21.80 15.62
C GLY A 87 -2.05 -21.79 16.59
N LYS A 88 -0.84 -21.87 16.04
CA LYS A 88 0.43 -21.73 16.79
C LYS A 88 0.61 -20.31 17.31
N GLU A 89 0.94 -20.16 18.59
CA GLU A 89 1.01 -18.86 19.28
C GLU A 89 1.94 -17.87 18.56
N ASN A 90 3.08 -18.33 18.04
CA ASN A 90 4.03 -17.48 17.34
C ASN A 90 3.50 -16.89 16.01
N SER A 91 2.46 -17.47 15.41
CA SER A 91 1.84 -16.98 14.16
C SER A 91 0.55 -16.18 14.37
N LEU A 92 0.05 -16.09 15.61
CA LEU A 92 -1.22 -15.41 15.91
C LEU A 92 -1.09 -13.88 15.92
N SER A 93 -2.14 -13.22 15.46
CA SER A 93 -2.37 -11.80 15.68
C SER A 93 -2.50 -11.50 17.18
N SER A 94 -2.23 -10.25 17.58
CA SER A 94 -2.40 -9.82 18.98
C SER A 94 -3.83 -10.08 19.50
N ALA A 95 -4.85 -9.88 18.65
CA ALA A 95 -6.24 -10.16 19.00
C ALA A 95 -6.49 -11.66 19.27
N LYS A 96 -5.98 -12.55 18.42
CA LYS A 96 -6.08 -14.00 18.62
C LYS A 96 -5.31 -14.47 19.86
N LYS A 97 -4.10 -13.93 20.11
CA LYS A 97 -3.33 -14.22 21.34
C LYS A 97 -4.11 -13.86 22.60
N GLN A 98 -4.66 -12.65 22.65
CA GLN A 98 -5.48 -12.19 23.77
C GLN A 98 -6.76 -13.01 23.94
N ARG A 99 -7.28 -13.58 22.85
CA ARG A 99 -8.49 -14.40 22.90
C ARG A 99 -8.23 -15.83 23.37
N SER A 100 -7.03 -16.36 23.18
CA SER A 100 -6.67 -17.71 23.63
C SER A 100 -6.84 -17.84 25.15
N ASN A 101 -7.66 -18.80 25.60
CA ASN A 101 -7.89 -19.06 27.02
C ASN A 101 -6.88 -20.09 27.56
N PHE A 102 -6.40 -20.94 26.68
CA PHE A 102 -5.52 -22.06 27.00
C PHE A 102 -4.38 -22.14 26.01
N LEU A 103 -3.16 -22.15 26.52
CA LEU A 103 -1.97 -22.41 25.74
C LEU A 103 -1.52 -23.85 26.03
N LEU A 104 -1.65 -24.72 25.03
CA LEU A 104 -1.15 -26.10 25.08
C LEU A 104 0.30 -26.11 24.63
N PHE A 105 1.17 -26.77 25.38
CA PHE A 105 2.58 -26.96 25.05
C PHE A 105 3.09 -28.21 25.79
N GLY A 106 4.39 -28.43 25.84
CA GLY A 106 4.93 -29.51 26.65
C GLY A 106 6.44 -29.49 26.74
N THR A 107 6.95 -30.30 27.65
CA THR A 107 8.38 -30.40 27.95
C THR A 107 8.90 -31.76 27.50
N PHE A 108 10.00 -31.74 26.77
CA PHE A 108 10.70 -32.93 26.29
C PHE A 108 11.99 -33.19 27.08
N GLU A 109 12.23 -34.46 27.40
CA GLU A 109 13.50 -34.95 27.93
C GLU A 109 14.00 -36.11 27.06
N TRP A 110 15.20 -35.98 26.49
CA TRP A 110 15.87 -37.08 25.79
C TRP A 110 16.55 -37.98 26.82
N LYS A 111 16.13 -39.25 26.84
CA LYS A 111 16.69 -40.28 27.72
C LYS A 111 17.43 -41.32 26.88
N GLU A 112 18.34 -42.06 27.51
CA GLU A 112 19.19 -43.05 26.82
C GLU A 112 18.42 -44.04 25.93
N LYS A 113 17.21 -44.44 26.34
CA LYS A 113 16.40 -45.44 25.62
C LYS A 113 15.18 -44.87 24.91
N GLY A 114 14.98 -43.54 24.90
CA GLY A 114 13.76 -42.98 24.35
C GLY A 114 13.52 -41.51 24.67
N ILE A 115 12.31 -41.05 24.40
CA ILE A 115 11.88 -39.66 24.60
C ILE A 115 10.76 -39.65 25.63
N GLU A 116 10.90 -38.79 26.64
CA GLU A 116 9.81 -38.47 27.56
C GLU A 116 9.18 -37.14 27.18
N PHE A 117 7.86 -37.12 27.06
CA PHE A 117 7.06 -35.92 26.84
C PHE A 117 6.13 -35.69 28.02
N THR A 118 6.15 -34.48 28.56
CA THR A 118 5.22 -34.04 29.61
C THR A 118 4.30 -32.96 29.05
N PRO A 119 3.00 -33.23 28.83
CA PRO A 119 2.07 -32.22 28.34
C PRO A 119 1.89 -31.12 29.39
N ARG A 120 1.81 -29.88 28.94
CA ARG A 120 1.58 -28.71 29.78
C ARG A 120 0.48 -27.83 29.19
N LEU A 121 -0.25 -27.17 30.08
CA LEU A 121 -1.34 -26.28 29.73
C LEU A 121 -1.26 -25.04 30.60
N SER A 122 -1.16 -23.87 29.99
CA SER A 122 -1.30 -22.59 30.68
C SER A 122 -2.73 -22.09 30.55
N SER A 123 -3.39 -21.81 31.68
CA SER A 123 -4.71 -21.20 31.70
C SER A 123 -4.58 -19.70 31.94
N VAL A 124 -5.00 -18.89 30.96
CA VAL A 124 -4.96 -17.42 31.06
C VAL A 124 -5.90 -16.92 32.15
N GLU A 125 -7.08 -17.52 32.27
CA GLU A 125 -8.10 -17.15 33.26
C GLU A 125 -7.62 -17.40 34.69
N GLN A 126 -6.94 -18.52 34.92
CA GLN A 126 -6.48 -18.92 36.25
C GLN A 126 -5.07 -18.45 36.57
N LYS A 127 -4.35 -17.90 35.59
CA LYS A 127 -2.92 -17.52 35.70
C LYS A 127 -2.06 -18.65 36.26
N SER A 128 -2.36 -19.87 35.85
CA SER A 128 -1.75 -21.11 36.35
C SER A 128 -1.31 -21.98 35.19
N THR A 129 -0.30 -22.82 35.46
CA THR A 129 0.18 -23.82 34.51
C THR A 129 0.01 -25.20 35.12
N TYR A 130 -0.60 -26.09 34.36
CA TYR A 130 -0.87 -27.47 34.70
C TYR A 130 0.06 -28.38 33.92
N SER A 131 0.52 -29.45 34.56
CA SER A 131 1.29 -30.51 33.93
C SER A 131 0.50 -31.79 34.00
N GLY A 132 0.37 -32.47 32.87
CA GLY A 132 -0.23 -33.80 32.81
C GLY A 132 0.78 -34.90 33.13
N LYS A 133 0.34 -36.14 33.01
CA LYS A 133 1.19 -37.32 33.20
C LYS A 133 2.22 -37.40 32.08
N SER A 134 3.50 -37.56 32.44
CA SER A 134 4.58 -37.81 31.48
C SER A 134 4.38 -39.14 30.75
N VAL A 135 4.67 -39.13 29.46
CA VAL A 135 4.59 -40.30 28.57
C VAL A 135 5.99 -40.57 28.03
N PHE A 136 6.46 -41.80 28.21
CA PHE A 136 7.75 -42.27 27.70
C PHE A 136 7.54 -43.14 26.47
N LEU A 137 8.31 -42.91 25.41
CA LEU A 137 8.40 -43.81 24.26
C LEU A 137 9.84 -44.23 23.96
N PRO A 138 10.05 -45.52 23.63
CA PRO A 138 11.30 -45.97 23.01
C PRO A 138 11.55 -45.29 21.66
N TYR A 139 12.82 -45.18 21.26
CA TYR A 139 13.17 -44.60 19.96
C TYR A 139 12.59 -45.39 18.78
N GLU A 140 12.45 -46.71 18.89
CA GLU A 140 11.86 -47.54 17.82
C GLU A 140 10.38 -47.22 17.55
N GLU A 141 9.71 -46.57 18.50
CA GLU A 141 8.30 -46.20 18.40
C GLU A 141 8.08 -44.70 18.19
N ARG A 142 9.13 -43.94 17.85
CA ARG A 142 9.08 -42.47 17.74
C ARG A 142 7.96 -41.96 16.82
N GLY A 143 7.58 -42.70 15.79
CA GLY A 143 6.48 -42.32 14.91
C GLY A 143 5.08 -42.32 15.56
N LYS A 144 4.89 -43.01 16.69
CA LYS A 144 3.64 -42.98 17.48
C LYS A 144 3.52 -41.75 18.39
N LEU A 145 4.59 -40.97 18.51
CA LEU A 145 4.69 -39.89 19.48
C LEU A 145 3.64 -38.79 19.25
N VAL A 146 3.26 -38.51 18.00
CA VAL A 146 2.18 -37.54 17.67
C VAL A 146 0.86 -37.92 18.31
N SER A 147 0.43 -39.18 18.19
CA SER A 147 -0.85 -39.63 18.75
C SER A 147 -0.85 -39.56 20.27
N LEU A 148 0.23 -40.01 20.89
CA LEU A 148 0.38 -39.98 22.34
C LEU A 148 0.47 -38.55 22.88
N MET A 149 1.20 -37.65 22.20
CA MET A 149 1.21 -36.22 22.51
C MET A 149 -0.19 -35.64 22.40
N TYR A 150 -0.86 -35.84 21.26
CA TYR A 150 -2.21 -35.31 21.02
C TYR A 150 -3.20 -35.78 22.08
N GLN A 151 -3.24 -37.09 22.38
CA GLN A 151 -4.07 -37.68 23.43
C GLN A 151 -3.74 -37.13 24.82
N SER A 152 -2.45 -36.97 25.14
CA SER A 152 -2.02 -36.47 26.45
C SER A 152 -2.36 -34.99 26.63
N LEU A 153 -2.25 -34.18 25.57
CA LEU A 153 -2.62 -32.77 25.55
C LEU A 153 -4.14 -32.59 25.63
N SER A 154 -4.91 -33.34 24.84
CA SER A 154 -6.37 -33.31 24.88
C SER A 154 -6.92 -33.78 26.23
N HIS A 155 -6.34 -34.83 26.80
CA HIS A 155 -6.69 -35.31 28.14
C HIS A 155 -6.40 -34.25 29.21
N LEU A 156 -5.21 -33.65 29.20
CA LEU A 156 -4.86 -32.57 30.14
C LEU A 156 -5.83 -31.39 30.02
N PHE A 157 -6.24 -31.05 28.79
CA PHE A 157 -7.21 -30.01 28.52
C PHE A 157 -8.57 -30.29 29.17
N ASP A 158 -9.16 -31.44 28.85
CA ASP A 158 -10.47 -31.85 29.36
C ASP A 158 -10.45 -32.04 30.89
N GLU A 159 -9.36 -32.61 31.42
CA GLU A 159 -9.15 -32.76 32.85
C GLU A 159 -9.03 -31.40 33.55
N THR A 160 -8.33 -30.43 32.95
CA THR A 160 -8.22 -29.08 33.52
C THR A 160 -9.58 -28.41 33.61
N ILE A 161 -10.38 -28.47 32.55
CA ILE A 161 -11.76 -27.94 32.53
C ILE A 161 -12.59 -28.60 33.63
N ARG A 162 -12.54 -29.94 33.72
CA ARG A 162 -13.31 -30.74 34.68
C ARG A 162 -12.91 -30.45 36.12
N LEU A 163 -11.61 -30.52 36.45
CA LEU A 163 -11.10 -30.39 37.82
C LEU A 163 -11.31 -28.98 38.38
N HIS A 164 -11.17 -27.97 37.53
CA HIS A 164 -11.29 -26.58 37.95
C HIS A 164 -12.69 -25.98 37.70
N ARG A 165 -13.66 -26.83 37.35
CA ARG A 165 -15.08 -26.46 37.15
C ARG A 165 -15.25 -25.27 36.20
N LEU A 166 -14.42 -25.22 35.15
CA LEU A 166 -14.52 -24.18 34.13
C LEU A 166 -15.82 -24.39 33.35
N ILE A 167 -16.61 -23.32 33.16
CA ILE A 167 -17.89 -23.37 32.42
C ILE A 167 -17.61 -23.34 30.92
N LYS A 168 -16.74 -24.24 30.45
CA LYS A 168 -16.28 -24.39 29.09
C LYS A 168 -16.73 -25.74 28.54
N ARG A 169 -17.19 -25.74 27.29
CA ARG A 169 -17.46 -26.98 26.55
C ARG A 169 -16.14 -27.66 26.21
N THR A 170 -16.09 -28.96 26.42
CA THR A 170 -14.98 -29.81 26.01
C THR A 170 -14.97 -29.87 24.48
N PRO A 171 -13.80 -29.64 23.84
CA PRO A 171 -13.67 -29.85 22.41
C PRO A 171 -13.98 -31.31 22.03
N GLU A 172 -14.47 -31.49 20.82
CA GLU A 172 -14.63 -32.79 20.19
C GLU A 172 -13.33 -33.10 19.42
N TRP A 173 -12.50 -33.92 20.04
CA TRP A 173 -11.22 -34.36 19.49
C TRP A 173 -11.43 -35.41 18.40
N LYS A 174 -10.63 -35.32 17.32
CA LYS A 174 -10.54 -36.37 16.30
C LYS A 174 -9.19 -37.04 16.44
N PHE A 175 -9.19 -38.25 16.99
CA PHE A 175 -7.97 -39.00 17.19
C PHE A 175 -7.53 -39.67 15.88
N PRO A 176 -6.28 -39.49 15.44
CA PRO A 176 -5.75 -40.20 14.28
C PRO A 176 -5.75 -41.71 14.52
N SER A 177 -5.98 -42.49 13.46
CA SER A 177 -6.06 -43.96 13.53
C SER A 177 -4.69 -44.56 13.87
N GLU A 178 -4.67 -45.68 14.58
CA GLU A 178 -3.42 -46.44 14.81
C GLU A 178 -2.81 -47.01 13.51
N GLU A 179 -3.54 -46.97 12.40
CA GLU A 179 -3.05 -47.38 11.08
C GLU A 179 -2.42 -46.23 10.28
N GLU A 180 -2.53 -44.97 10.75
CA GLU A 180 -1.90 -43.79 10.14
C GLU A 180 -0.47 -43.53 10.67
N PHE A 181 0.08 -44.46 11.45
CA PHE A 181 1.39 -44.31 12.06
C PHE A 181 2.52 -44.38 11.04
N LEU A 182 3.46 -43.45 11.19
CA LEU A 182 4.76 -43.54 10.56
C LEU A 182 5.58 -44.58 11.33
N SER A 183 6.19 -45.54 10.65
CA SER A 183 7.33 -46.26 11.20
C SER A 183 8.42 -45.25 11.60
N GLU A 184 9.31 -45.65 12.51
CA GLU A 184 10.46 -44.80 12.89
C GLU A 184 11.20 -44.29 11.66
N SER A 185 11.40 -45.16 10.66
CA SER A 185 12.06 -44.81 9.41
C SER A 185 11.31 -43.75 8.60
N GLU A 186 9.97 -43.82 8.52
CA GLU A 186 9.15 -42.85 7.82
C GLU A 186 9.10 -41.51 8.58
N PHE A 187 9.02 -41.56 9.91
CA PHE A 187 9.06 -40.37 10.76
C PHE A 187 10.38 -39.61 10.60
N VAL A 188 11.52 -40.31 10.68
CA VAL A 188 12.85 -39.70 10.50
C VAL A 188 12.95 -39.06 9.13
N ARG A 189 12.52 -39.76 8.07
CA ARG A 189 12.53 -39.22 6.71
C ARG A 189 11.62 -37.99 6.57
N LEU A 190 10.45 -37.97 7.24
CA LEU A 190 9.57 -36.81 7.25
C LEU A 190 10.13 -35.64 8.06
N SER A 191 10.88 -35.91 9.14
CA SER A 191 11.46 -34.87 10.01
C SER A 191 12.47 -33.96 9.31
N GLU A 192 13.02 -34.43 8.18
CA GLU A 192 13.84 -33.62 7.27
C GLU A 192 13.06 -32.48 6.60
N TYR A 193 11.72 -32.55 6.58
CA TYR A 193 10.89 -31.49 6.05
C TYR A 193 10.97 -30.23 6.93
N ASP A 194 11.29 -29.11 6.30
CA ASP A 194 11.24 -27.78 6.90
C ASP A 194 10.27 -26.90 6.09
N PRO A 195 9.15 -26.41 6.67
CA PRO A 195 8.25 -25.51 5.97
C PRO A 195 8.92 -24.18 5.57
N LYS A 196 10.06 -23.81 6.18
CA LYS A 196 10.84 -22.60 5.88
C LYS A 196 11.88 -22.80 4.76
N SER A 197 12.10 -24.04 4.30
CA SER A 197 13.01 -24.34 3.19
C SER A 197 12.52 -23.80 1.85
N SER A 198 13.43 -23.73 0.88
CA SER A 198 13.10 -23.29 -0.48
C SER A 198 12.10 -24.22 -1.17
N TYR A 199 11.45 -23.72 -2.23
CA TYR A 199 10.49 -24.51 -2.99
C TYR A 199 11.14 -25.79 -3.56
N GLU A 200 12.35 -25.66 -4.13
CA GLU A 200 13.11 -26.74 -4.73
C GLU A 200 13.51 -27.80 -3.72
N GLU A 201 13.96 -27.39 -2.53
CA GLU A 201 14.33 -28.28 -1.42
C GLU A 201 13.12 -29.10 -0.96
N LYS A 202 12.00 -28.43 -0.67
CA LYS A 202 10.74 -29.09 -0.28
C LYS A 202 10.29 -30.08 -1.36
N ASN A 203 10.31 -29.67 -2.62
CA ASN A 203 9.91 -30.50 -3.76
C ASN A 203 10.80 -31.73 -3.96
N SER A 204 12.12 -31.57 -3.81
CA SER A 204 13.07 -32.68 -3.89
C SER A 204 12.81 -33.72 -2.81
N LEU A 205 12.69 -33.27 -1.55
CA LEU A 205 12.41 -34.15 -0.42
C LEU A 205 11.07 -34.88 -0.57
N LEU A 206 9.98 -34.15 -0.81
CA LEU A 206 8.63 -34.72 -0.86
C LEU A 206 8.44 -35.75 -1.99
N LYS A 207 9.21 -35.66 -3.07
CA LYS A 207 9.22 -36.68 -4.14
C LYS A 207 9.81 -38.01 -3.70
N THR A 208 10.71 -38.01 -2.71
CA THR A 208 11.32 -39.25 -2.19
C THR A 208 10.38 -39.98 -1.22
N LEU A 209 9.45 -39.26 -0.59
CA LEU A 209 8.56 -39.79 0.44
C LEU A 209 7.34 -40.47 -0.21
N ASP A 210 7.17 -41.77 0.03
CA ASP A 210 6.04 -42.55 -0.46
C ASP A 210 5.54 -43.50 0.63
N PHE A 211 4.64 -42.98 1.47
CA PHE A 211 3.99 -43.72 2.56
C PHE A 211 2.61 -43.13 2.85
N SER A 212 1.75 -43.94 3.47
CA SER A 212 0.35 -43.57 3.73
C SER A 212 0.24 -42.66 4.96
N SER A 213 0.19 -41.35 4.73
CA SER A 213 -0.07 -40.34 5.77
C SER A 213 -0.90 -39.20 5.21
N GLU A 214 -1.99 -38.83 5.88
CA GLU A 214 -2.81 -37.67 5.49
C GLU A 214 -1.96 -36.40 5.51
N TYR A 215 -1.13 -36.22 6.54
CA TYR A 215 -0.26 -35.04 6.65
C TYR A 215 0.75 -34.96 5.50
N LEU A 216 1.34 -36.11 5.08
CA LEU A 216 2.22 -36.12 3.91
C LEU A 216 1.46 -35.67 2.64
N GLN A 217 0.22 -36.14 2.45
CA GLN A 217 -0.62 -35.70 1.34
C GLN A 217 -0.93 -34.21 1.45
N PHE A 218 -1.27 -33.72 2.65
CA PHE A 218 -1.53 -32.31 2.94
C PHE A 218 -0.36 -31.41 2.56
N ILE A 219 0.87 -31.73 2.98
CA ILE A 219 2.06 -30.91 2.63
C ILE A 219 2.43 -31.02 1.15
N LYS A 220 2.20 -32.17 0.48
CA LYS A 220 2.36 -32.32 -0.98
C LYS A 220 1.35 -31.44 -1.75
N ILE A 221 0.11 -31.38 -1.29
CA ILE A 221 -0.93 -30.50 -1.84
C ILE A 221 -0.55 -29.05 -1.59
N GLY A 222 -0.15 -28.70 -0.35
CA GLY A 222 0.32 -27.36 0.00
C GLY A 222 1.45 -26.87 -0.91
N LEU A 223 2.46 -27.71 -1.14
CA LEU A 223 3.55 -27.40 -2.07
C LEU A 223 3.05 -27.23 -3.52
N SER A 224 2.04 -27.99 -3.93
CA SER A 224 1.43 -27.83 -5.25
C SER A 224 0.68 -26.51 -5.37
N LEU A 225 0.00 -26.06 -4.30
CA LEU A 225 -0.67 -24.76 -4.24
C LEU A 225 0.31 -23.58 -4.29
N GLU A 226 1.53 -23.73 -3.76
CA GLU A 226 2.58 -22.70 -3.81
C GLU A 226 3.01 -22.34 -5.24
N LYS A 227 2.89 -23.26 -6.21
CA LYS A 227 3.19 -22.98 -7.63
C LYS A 227 2.29 -21.89 -8.23
N LYS A 228 1.09 -21.70 -7.68
CA LYS A 228 0.15 -20.65 -8.09
C LYS A 228 -0.19 -20.63 -9.58
N THR A 229 -0.34 -21.79 -10.22
CA THR A 229 -0.75 -21.90 -11.63
C THR A 229 -2.20 -22.37 -11.77
N GLU A 230 -2.97 -21.74 -12.66
CA GLU A 230 -4.40 -22.03 -12.84
C GLU A 230 -4.70 -23.48 -13.22
N ASP A 231 -3.93 -24.05 -14.14
CA ASP A 231 -4.13 -25.42 -14.61
C ASP A 231 -3.94 -26.43 -13.47
N SER A 232 -3.00 -26.14 -12.55
CA SER A 232 -2.78 -26.99 -11.37
C SER A 232 -3.95 -26.95 -10.40
N PHE A 233 -4.62 -25.81 -10.22
CA PHE A 233 -5.67 -25.69 -9.20
C PHE A 233 -6.92 -26.50 -9.51
N LYS A 234 -7.31 -26.61 -10.79
CA LYS A 234 -8.44 -27.46 -11.19
C LYS A 234 -8.12 -28.94 -10.98
N GLU A 235 -6.91 -29.36 -11.30
CA GLU A 235 -6.46 -30.74 -11.10
C GLU A 235 -6.33 -31.07 -9.61
N ILE A 236 -5.73 -30.17 -8.83
CA ILE A 236 -5.63 -30.29 -7.37
C ILE A 236 -7.03 -30.40 -6.77
N TRP A 237 -7.96 -29.50 -7.12
CA TRP A 237 -9.33 -29.58 -6.62
C TRP A 237 -10.00 -30.90 -7.00
N ARG A 238 -9.89 -31.36 -8.25
CA ARG A 238 -10.44 -32.68 -8.67
C ARG A 238 -9.85 -33.86 -7.90
N SER A 239 -8.58 -33.78 -7.50
CA SER A 239 -7.92 -34.85 -6.72
C SER A 239 -8.33 -34.87 -5.24
N VAL A 240 -8.82 -33.73 -4.74
CA VAL A 240 -9.19 -33.52 -3.34
C VAL A 240 -10.71 -33.66 -3.15
N ASP A 241 -11.48 -33.14 -4.10
CA ASP A 241 -12.93 -33.20 -4.16
C ASP A 241 -13.38 -34.65 -4.36
N GLY A 242 -14.21 -35.16 -3.46
CA GLY A 242 -14.62 -36.57 -3.45
C GLY A 242 -13.59 -37.58 -2.91
N ASN A 243 -12.37 -37.17 -2.54
CA ASN A 243 -11.42 -38.08 -1.89
C ASN A 243 -11.82 -38.33 -0.42
N PHE A 244 -12.24 -39.55 -0.10
CA PHE A 244 -12.69 -39.93 1.25
C PHE A 244 -11.56 -40.12 2.26
N ASN A 245 -10.31 -40.26 1.79
CA ASN A 245 -9.13 -40.42 2.65
C ASN A 245 -8.59 -39.08 3.19
N LEU A 246 -9.09 -37.95 2.67
CA LEU A 246 -8.71 -36.63 3.15
C LEU A 246 -9.77 -36.11 4.13
N SER A 247 -9.30 -35.53 5.23
CA SER A 247 -10.17 -34.86 6.18
C SER A 247 -10.87 -33.68 5.53
N THR A 248 -12.04 -33.36 6.07
CA THR A 248 -12.80 -32.16 5.67
C THR A 248 -11.99 -30.88 5.88
N TYR A 249 -11.07 -30.85 6.86
CA TYR A 249 -10.16 -29.71 7.03
C TYR A 249 -9.22 -29.56 5.83
N THR A 250 -8.64 -30.65 5.33
CA THR A 250 -7.78 -30.62 4.13
C THR A 250 -8.55 -30.09 2.92
N LYS A 251 -9.80 -30.54 2.71
CA LYS A 251 -10.67 -30.04 1.62
C LYS A 251 -10.96 -28.55 1.76
N PHE A 252 -11.33 -28.12 2.97
CA PHE A 252 -11.55 -26.72 3.32
C PHE A 252 -10.30 -25.87 3.03
N TYR A 253 -9.12 -26.32 3.46
CA TYR A 253 -7.85 -25.62 3.29
C TYR A 253 -7.54 -25.40 1.81
N VAL A 254 -7.70 -26.43 0.98
CA VAL A 254 -7.48 -26.34 -0.47
C VAL A 254 -8.44 -25.35 -1.11
N ALA A 255 -9.75 -25.47 -0.84
CA ALA A 255 -10.74 -24.55 -1.39
C ALA A 255 -10.48 -23.09 -0.99
N LYS A 256 -10.15 -22.83 0.29
CA LYS A 256 -9.84 -21.48 0.80
C LYS A 256 -8.61 -20.90 0.09
N ASN A 257 -7.53 -21.65 -0.03
CA ASN A 257 -6.30 -21.19 -0.70
C ASN A 257 -6.53 -20.90 -2.19
N ILE A 258 -7.29 -21.75 -2.90
CA ILE A 258 -7.65 -21.49 -4.30
C ILE A 258 -8.52 -20.23 -4.42
N ALA A 259 -9.46 -20.03 -3.50
CA ALA A 259 -10.29 -18.82 -3.47
C ALA A 259 -9.47 -17.55 -3.24
N GLU A 260 -8.53 -17.55 -2.29
CA GLU A 260 -7.62 -16.44 -2.00
C GLU A 260 -6.71 -16.12 -3.19
N PHE A 261 -6.24 -17.15 -3.90
CA PHE A 261 -5.48 -16.98 -5.13
C PHE A 261 -6.30 -16.24 -6.20
N TYR A 262 -7.51 -16.70 -6.51
CA TYR A 262 -8.35 -16.05 -7.52
C TYR A 262 -8.81 -14.66 -7.09
N PHE A 263 -9.03 -14.43 -5.80
CA PHE A 263 -9.32 -13.10 -5.26
C PHE A 263 -8.15 -12.14 -5.53
N THR A 264 -6.91 -12.58 -5.28
CA THR A 264 -5.69 -11.79 -5.55
C THR A 264 -5.50 -11.51 -7.04
N LYS A 265 -5.92 -12.44 -7.91
CA LYS A 265 -5.92 -12.26 -9.37
C LYS A 265 -7.06 -11.37 -9.89
N LYS A 266 -7.94 -10.87 -9.01
CA LYS A 266 -9.14 -10.10 -9.36
C LYS A 266 -10.14 -10.90 -10.20
N GLU A 267 -10.10 -12.24 -10.12
CA GLU A 267 -11.05 -13.16 -10.76
C GLU A 267 -12.15 -13.55 -9.78
N PHE A 268 -13.01 -12.58 -9.46
CA PHE A 268 -13.96 -12.68 -8.35
C PHE A 268 -14.98 -13.80 -8.53
N SER A 269 -15.43 -14.09 -9.75
CA SER A 269 -16.38 -15.19 -10.00
C SER A 269 -15.81 -16.55 -9.60
N LYS A 270 -14.53 -16.83 -9.88
CA LYS A 270 -13.86 -18.07 -9.43
C LYS A 270 -13.60 -18.03 -7.93
N ALA A 271 -13.21 -16.89 -7.37
CA ALA A 271 -13.04 -16.74 -5.92
C ALA A 271 -14.35 -17.06 -5.17
N ILE A 272 -15.50 -16.62 -5.67
CA ILE A 272 -16.84 -16.91 -5.13
C ILE A 272 -17.11 -18.42 -5.15
N GLU A 273 -16.82 -19.11 -6.25
CA GLU A 273 -17.01 -20.56 -6.40
C GLU A 273 -16.25 -21.33 -5.31
N TYR A 274 -14.94 -21.11 -5.19
CA TYR A 274 -14.10 -21.84 -4.24
C TYR A 274 -14.31 -21.40 -2.79
N ALA A 275 -14.62 -20.13 -2.52
CA ALA A 275 -15.00 -19.68 -1.17
C ALA A 275 -16.34 -20.33 -0.75
N THR A 276 -17.26 -20.54 -1.68
CA THR A 276 -18.52 -21.27 -1.43
C THR A 276 -18.25 -22.75 -1.12
N ALA A 277 -17.31 -23.38 -1.83
CA ALA A 277 -16.88 -24.75 -1.53
C ALA A 277 -16.26 -24.85 -0.13
N ALA A 278 -15.32 -23.97 0.21
CA ALA A 278 -14.71 -23.91 1.55
C ALA A 278 -15.76 -23.74 2.66
N ARG A 279 -16.74 -22.85 2.44
CA ARG A 279 -17.86 -22.64 3.39
C ARG A 279 -18.64 -23.94 3.63
N LYS A 280 -18.97 -24.67 2.56
CA LYS A 280 -19.74 -25.92 2.64
C LYS A 280 -19.00 -27.00 3.44
N GLU A 281 -17.68 -27.11 3.29
CA GLU A 281 -16.87 -28.05 4.06
C GLU A 281 -16.92 -27.75 5.57
N ARG A 282 -16.89 -26.47 5.97
CA ARG A 282 -17.02 -26.09 7.40
C ARG A 282 -18.45 -26.30 7.93
N GLU A 283 -19.47 -26.07 7.10
CA GLU A 283 -20.88 -26.31 7.45
C GLU A 283 -21.18 -27.81 7.64
N SER A 284 -20.60 -28.68 6.81
CA SER A 284 -20.78 -30.13 6.93
C SER A 284 -20.21 -30.69 8.24
N LEU A 285 -19.12 -30.09 8.74
CA LEU A 285 -18.53 -30.37 10.05
C LEU A 285 -19.30 -29.78 11.24
N LYS A 286 -20.34 -28.96 11.00
CA LYS A 286 -21.00 -28.14 12.03
C LYS A 286 -20.03 -27.25 12.80
N SER A 287 -18.89 -26.91 12.19
CA SER A 287 -17.80 -26.11 12.75
C SER A 287 -17.90 -24.65 12.32
N ILE A 288 -19.09 -24.05 12.46
CA ILE A 288 -19.37 -22.69 12.01
C ILE A 288 -18.94 -21.61 13.01
N PHE A 289 -18.77 -21.98 14.28
CA PHE A 289 -18.26 -21.09 15.32
C PHE A 289 -16.72 -21.13 15.33
N HIS A 290 -16.09 -20.54 14.31
CA HIS A 290 -14.64 -20.58 14.15
C HIS A 290 -14.13 -19.36 13.35
N SER A 291 -12.92 -18.87 13.64
CA SER A 291 -12.35 -17.72 12.92
C SER A 291 -12.19 -18.02 11.43
N ASP A 292 -11.72 -19.21 11.07
CA ASP A 292 -11.63 -19.64 9.66
C ASP A 292 -12.95 -19.57 8.91
N TYR A 293 -14.07 -19.92 9.56
CA TYR A 293 -15.38 -19.81 8.92
C TYR A 293 -15.74 -18.34 8.69
N ALA A 294 -15.45 -17.47 9.67
CA ALA A 294 -15.60 -16.02 9.55
C ALA A 294 -14.75 -15.45 8.40
N ASP A 295 -13.49 -15.86 8.29
CA ASP A 295 -12.57 -15.48 7.22
C ASP A 295 -13.13 -15.89 5.85
N THR A 296 -13.64 -17.12 5.73
CA THR A 296 -14.18 -17.65 4.47
C THR A 296 -15.44 -16.94 4.01
N ILE A 297 -16.41 -16.72 4.91
CA ILE A 297 -17.62 -15.97 4.54
C ILE A 297 -17.31 -14.49 4.32
N SER A 298 -16.30 -13.93 5.00
CA SER A 298 -15.78 -12.59 4.71
C SER A 298 -15.18 -12.54 3.29
N LEU A 299 -14.32 -13.49 2.92
CA LEU A 299 -13.75 -13.59 1.57
C LEU A 299 -14.83 -13.68 0.49
N LEU A 300 -15.85 -14.51 0.70
CA LEU A 300 -17.01 -14.62 -0.18
C LEU A 300 -17.75 -13.29 -0.32
N GLY A 301 -18.02 -12.61 0.79
CA GLY A 301 -18.65 -11.29 0.81
C GLY A 301 -17.83 -10.24 0.07
N LYS A 302 -16.52 -10.16 0.32
CA LYS A 302 -15.59 -9.26 -0.37
C LYS A 302 -15.57 -9.51 -1.87
N ALA A 303 -15.49 -10.78 -2.28
CA ALA A 303 -15.51 -11.15 -3.70
C ALA A 303 -16.83 -10.77 -4.38
N LEU A 304 -17.97 -10.99 -3.73
CA LEU A 304 -19.30 -10.59 -4.24
C LEU A 304 -19.42 -9.07 -4.41
N VAL A 305 -18.90 -8.28 -3.47
CA VAL A 305 -18.87 -6.80 -3.61
C VAL A 305 -18.09 -6.39 -4.86
N LEU A 306 -16.89 -6.96 -5.05
CA LEU A 306 -16.01 -6.60 -6.16
C LEU A 306 -16.50 -7.16 -7.52
N ASP A 307 -17.28 -8.24 -7.51
CA ASP A 307 -18.01 -8.78 -8.68
C ASP A 307 -19.29 -7.97 -9.00
N GLY A 308 -19.67 -7.01 -8.16
CA GLY A 308 -20.84 -6.14 -8.33
C GLY A 308 -22.15 -6.67 -7.74
N LYS A 309 -22.14 -7.84 -7.09
CA LYS A 309 -23.31 -8.50 -6.46
C LYS A 309 -23.51 -8.04 -5.01
N LYS A 310 -23.78 -6.74 -4.84
CA LYS A 310 -23.81 -6.06 -3.54
C LYS A 310 -24.90 -6.57 -2.59
N GLU A 311 -26.07 -6.89 -3.12
CA GLU A 311 -27.21 -7.38 -2.34
C GLU A 311 -26.95 -8.76 -1.75
N GLU A 312 -26.22 -9.64 -2.46
CA GLU A 312 -25.81 -10.94 -1.94
C GLU A 312 -24.68 -10.79 -0.90
N ALA A 313 -23.75 -9.87 -1.14
CA ALA A 313 -22.61 -9.64 -0.26
C ALA A 313 -23.00 -9.20 1.16
N VAL A 314 -24.10 -8.45 1.32
CA VAL A 314 -24.50 -7.87 2.61
C VAL A 314 -24.73 -8.95 3.66
N TYR A 315 -25.31 -10.08 3.26
CA TYR A 315 -25.55 -11.22 4.14
C TYR A 315 -24.22 -11.76 4.69
N TYR A 316 -23.26 -11.97 3.80
CA TYR A 316 -21.97 -12.58 4.14
C TYR A 316 -21.10 -11.67 5.00
N LEU A 317 -20.96 -10.40 4.63
CA LEU A 317 -20.14 -9.44 5.40
C LEU A 317 -20.74 -9.12 6.77
N THR A 318 -22.08 -9.03 6.87
CA THR A 318 -22.77 -8.85 8.16
C THR A 318 -22.60 -10.09 9.05
N SER A 319 -22.72 -11.28 8.47
CA SER A 319 -22.56 -12.55 9.20
C SER A 319 -21.13 -12.73 9.69
N ALA A 320 -20.14 -12.44 8.85
CA ALA A 320 -18.72 -12.41 9.23
C ALA A 320 -18.49 -11.44 10.39
N ARG A 321 -18.97 -10.20 10.27
CA ARG A 321 -18.81 -9.15 11.30
C ARG A 321 -19.41 -9.58 12.63
N LYS A 322 -20.59 -10.20 12.62
CA LYS A 322 -21.24 -10.70 13.82
C LYS A 322 -20.50 -11.88 14.42
N LEU A 323 -19.95 -12.76 13.59
CA LEU A 323 -19.16 -13.89 14.05
C LEU A 323 -17.84 -13.42 14.67
N TYR A 324 -17.12 -12.48 14.07
CA TYR A 324 -15.93 -11.89 14.69
C TYR A 324 -16.25 -11.22 16.02
N GLU A 325 -17.37 -10.50 16.13
CA GLU A 325 -17.83 -9.92 17.41
C GLU A 325 -18.04 -11.01 18.46
N THR A 326 -18.74 -12.07 18.09
CA THR A 326 -19.02 -13.20 19.00
C THR A 326 -17.74 -13.97 19.34
N LEU A 327 -16.75 -14.03 18.45
CA LEU A 327 -15.45 -14.63 18.74
C LEU A 327 -14.55 -13.73 19.58
N GLY A 328 -14.90 -12.45 19.79
CA GLY A 328 -14.04 -11.46 20.45
C GLY A 328 -12.83 -11.06 19.60
N LEU A 329 -12.96 -11.11 18.28
CA LEU A 329 -11.88 -10.91 17.30
C LEU A 329 -12.04 -9.64 16.47
N LEU A 330 -12.73 -8.61 16.98
CA LEU A 330 -13.00 -7.40 16.20
C LEU A 330 -11.76 -6.62 15.77
N LYS A 331 -10.68 -6.73 16.55
CA LYS A 331 -9.37 -6.14 16.27
C LYS A 331 -8.44 -7.05 15.47
N ASP A 332 -8.90 -8.24 15.09
CA ASP A 332 -8.12 -9.12 14.21
C ASP A 332 -8.06 -8.50 12.79
N PRO A 333 -6.91 -8.55 12.09
CA PRO A 333 -6.78 -7.96 10.75
C PRO A 333 -7.86 -8.42 9.76
N SER A 334 -8.27 -9.69 9.78
CA SER A 334 -9.33 -10.20 8.91
C SER A 334 -10.70 -9.57 9.24
N SER A 335 -10.97 -9.32 10.53
CA SER A 335 -12.19 -8.64 10.97
C SER A 335 -12.20 -7.16 10.60
N VAL A 336 -11.06 -6.50 10.77
CA VAL A 336 -10.89 -5.09 10.40
C VAL A 336 -11.11 -4.89 8.90
N GLU A 337 -10.54 -5.77 8.08
CA GLU A 337 -10.76 -5.74 6.64
C GLU A 337 -12.21 -6.04 6.26
N ASN A 338 -12.85 -7.02 6.90
CA ASN A 338 -14.27 -7.30 6.72
C ASN A 338 -15.13 -6.05 7.01
N SER A 339 -14.82 -5.37 8.11
CA SER A 339 -15.50 -4.16 8.58
C SER A 339 -15.32 -3.01 7.59
N TYR A 340 -14.14 -2.90 6.95
CA TYR A 340 -13.92 -1.90 5.90
C TYR A 340 -14.85 -2.15 4.70
N PHE A 341 -14.86 -3.37 4.16
CA PHE A 341 -15.78 -3.73 3.07
C PHE A 341 -17.24 -3.55 3.47
N TYR A 342 -17.60 -3.95 4.69
CA TYR A 342 -18.95 -3.85 5.20
C TYR A 342 -19.41 -2.40 5.31
N GLY A 343 -18.58 -1.51 5.87
CA GLY A 343 -18.88 -0.08 5.98
C GLY A 343 -19.10 0.58 4.61
N LEU A 344 -18.25 0.27 3.63
CA LEU A 344 -18.43 0.76 2.25
C LEU A 344 -19.70 0.20 1.58
N LEU A 345 -20.00 -1.08 1.81
CA LEU A 345 -21.22 -1.70 1.28
C LEU A 345 -22.48 -1.08 1.89
N LEU A 346 -22.49 -0.82 3.21
CA LEU A 346 -23.57 -0.11 3.87
C LEU A 346 -23.80 1.28 3.25
N TYR A 347 -22.71 1.99 2.96
CA TYR A 347 -22.79 3.29 2.30
C TYR A 347 -23.40 3.18 0.90
N ASP A 348 -22.96 2.21 0.09
CA ASP A 348 -23.54 1.94 -1.24
C ASP A 348 -25.02 1.57 -1.18
N LEU A 349 -25.45 0.90 -0.10
CA LEU A 349 -26.85 0.56 0.20
C LEU A 349 -27.60 1.71 0.89
N THR A 350 -27.11 2.94 0.82
CA THR A 350 -27.72 4.17 1.36
C THR A 350 -27.85 4.24 2.88
N GLN A 351 -27.08 3.43 3.62
CA GLN A 351 -27.04 3.40 5.09
C GLN A 351 -25.84 4.19 5.62
N ALA A 352 -25.72 5.46 5.24
CA ALA A 352 -24.54 6.30 5.49
C ALA A 352 -24.19 6.47 6.99
N GLU A 353 -25.19 6.51 7.89
CA GLU A 353 -24.94 6.60 9.32
C GLU A 353 -24.23 5.36 9.88
N LEU A 354 -24.73 4.17 9.53
CA LEU A 354 -24.12 2.89 9.93
C LEU A 354 -22.75 2.70 9.29
N ALA A 355 -22.61 3.09 8.02
CA ALA A 355 -21.32 3.10 7.34
C ALA A 355 -20.30 3.98 8.08
N SER A 356 -20.70 5.18 8.51
CA SER A 356 -19.82 6.10 9.24
C SER A 356 -19.36 5.52 10.57
N TYR A 357 -20.25 4.83 11.29
CA TYR A 357 -19.92 4.15 12.54
C TYR A 357 -18.90 3.02 12.30
N GLU A 358 -19.17 2.17 11.31
CA GLU A 358 -18.31 1.02 11.01
C GLU A 358 -16.91 1.47 10.55
N LEU A 359 -16.83 2.40 9.60
CA LEU A 359 -15.56 2.91 9.06
C LEU A 359 -14.76 3.71 10.10
N SER A 360 -15.41 4.48 10.96
CA SER A 360 -14.71 5.19 12.05
C SER A 360 -14.18 4.24 13.13
N SER A 361 -14.88 3.13 13.39
CA SER A 361 -14.47 2.14 14.41
C SER A 361 -13.16 1.42 14.09
N ILE A 362 -12.80 1.35 12.80
CA ILE A 362 -11.56 0.71 12.32
C ILE A 362 -10.43 1.71 12.05
N ARG A 363 -10.68 3.01 12.18
CA ARG A 363 -9.65 4.03 11.96
C ARG A 363 -8.54 3.87 13.00
N GLY A 364 -7.29 3.73 12.54
CA GLY A 364 -6.13 3.46 13.40
C GLY A 364 -5.97 2.00 13.84
N GLU A 365 -6.92 1.12 13.51
CA GLU A 365 -6.77 -0.35 13.61
C GLU A 365 -6.31 -0.95 12.27
N VAL A 366 -6.51 -0.20 11.16
CA VAL A 366 -6.18 -0.57 9.77
C VAL A 366 -4.74 -0.17 9.39
N PHE A 367 -4.14 -1.03 8.56
CA PHE A 367 -2.82 -0.98 7.92
C PHE A 367 -2.24 0.44 7.68
N GLU A 368 -1.01 0.65 8.19
CA GLU A 368 -0.24 1.88 8.10
C GLU A 368 -0.01 2.35 6.65
N GLY A 369 0.21 3.65 6.46
CA GLY A 369 0.60 4.24 5.17
C GLY A 369 -0.58 4.45 4.18
N PRO A 370 -0.50 3.96 2.93
CA PRO A 370 -1.49 4.24 1.89
C PRO A 370 -2.93 3.79 2.21
N ASP A 371 -3.11 2.67 2.91
CA ASP A 371 -4.46 2.12 3.15
C ASP A 371 -5.27 3.04 4.09
N GLN A 372 -4.62 3.66 5.07
CA GLN A 372 -5.21 4.71 5.92
C GLN A 372 -5.65 5.94 5.10
N VAL A 373 -4.90 6.31 4.05
CA VAL A 373 -5.29 7.40 3.15
C VAL A 373 -6.60 7.09 2.42
N TYR A 374 -6.79 5.87 1.91
CA TYR A 374 -8.05 5.47 1.28
C TYR A 374 -9.21 5.40 2.28
N LEU A 375 -8.96 4.92 3.51
CA LEU A 375 -9.97 4.86 4.56
C LEU A 375 -10.44 6.28 4.94
N ASP A 376 -9.51 7.21 5.16
CA ASP A 376 -9.84 8.59 5.52
C ASP A 376 -10.57 9.32 4.38
N PHE A 377 -10.19 9.08 3.12
CA PHE A 377 -10.95 9.59 1.97
C PHE A 377 -12.40 9.09 1.98
N ASN A 378 -12.58 7.78 2.13
CA ASN A 378 -13.90 7.16 2.15
C ASN A 378 -14.76 7.66 3.31
N LEU A 379 -14.20 7.68 4.53
CA LEU A 379 -14.90 8.16 5.72
C LEU A 379 -15.23 9.65 5.62
N ALA A 380 -14.31 10.49 5.14
CA ALA A 380 -14.56 11.91 4.89
C ALA A 380 -15.67 12.11 3.86
N LYS A 381 -15.74 11.27 2.83
CA LYS A 381 -16.84 11.30 1.86
C LYS A 381 -18.19 10.96 2.50
N VAL A 382 -18.24 9.93 3.34
CA VAL A 382 -19.45 9.59 4.11
C VAL A 382 -19.88 10.75 4.99
N TYR A 383 -18.95 11.37 5.73
CA TYR A 383 -19.24 12.55 6.54
C TYR A 383 -19.70 13.76 5.71
N TYR A 384 -19.11 13.99 4.55
CA TYR A 384 -19.55 15.04 3.63
C TYR A 384 -21.01 14.85 3.20
N ASP A 385 -21.39 13.62 2.83
CA ASP A 385 -22.76 13.32 2.39
C ASP A 385 -23.77 13.35 3.57
N LEU A 386 -23.31 13.11 4.80
CA LEU A 386 -24.09 13.31 6.04
C LEU A 386 -24.16 14.78 6.49
N GLY A 387 -23.51 15.72 5.78
CA GLY A 387 -23.46 17.13 6.16
C GLY A 387 -22.51 17.45 7.34
N ARG A 388 -21.66 16.51 7.74
CA ARG A 388 -20.68 16.66 8.83
C ARG A 388 -19.35 17.22 8.32
N TYR A 389 -19.40 18.43 7.79
CA TYR A 389 -18.26 19.03 7.06
C TYR A 389 -17.02 19.28 7.93
N ASP A 390 -17.18 19.63 9.20
CA ASP A 390 -16.03 19.83 10.10
C ASP A 390 -15.26 18.53 10.34
N ALA A 391 -15.96 17.42 10.54
CA ALA A 391 -15.36 16.10 10.69
C ALA A 391 -14.64 15.66 9.40
N ALA A 392 -15.28 15.87 8.24
CA ALA A 392 -14.66 15.60 6.94
C ALA A 392 -13.40 16.45 6.71
N LEU A 393 -13.43 17.75 7.03
CA LEU A 393 -12.25 18.63 6.93
C LEU A 393 -11.12 18.18 7.85
N SER A 394 -11.43 17.74 9.07
CA SER A 394 -10.42 17.23 10.00
C SER A 394 -9.72 16.00 9.42
N LEU A 395 -10.49 15.02 8.93
CA LEU A 395 -9.93 13.81 8.33
C LEU A 395 -9.05 14.11 7.11
N LEU A 396 -9.50 14.98 6.20
CA LEU A 396 -8.74 15.32 5.00
C LEU A 396 -7.43 16.09 5.32
N LYS A 397 -7.39 16.82 6.43
CA LYS A 397 -6.15 17.46 6.90
C LYS A 397 -5.17 16.43 7.47
N ASP A 398 -5.64 15.53 8.33
CA ASP A 398 -4.82 14.44 8.87
C ASP A 398 -4.26 13.58 7.72
N GLN A 399 -5.14 13.20 6.79
CA GLN A 399 -4.80 12.42 5.60
C GLN A 399 -3.70 13.08 4.76
N ARG A 400 -3.73 14.41 4.63
CA ARG A 400 -2.72 15.15 3.86
C ARG A 400 -1.31 15.02 4.44
N GLN A 401 -1.18 14.96 5.76
CA GLN A 401 0.13 14.75 6.40
C GLN A 401 0.71 13.39 5.98
N ILE A 402 -0.14 12.35 5.95
CA ILE A 402 0.25 11.02 5.46
C ILE A 402 0.66 11.08 3.98
N ILE A 403 -0.16 11.73 3.14
CA ILE A 403 0.14 11.91 1.70
C ILE A 403 1.51 12.57 1.47
N MET A 404 1.86 13.59 2.26
CA MET A 404 3.15 14.27 2.14
C MET A 404 4.31 13.43 2.68
N ASN A 405 4.12 12.77 3.82
CA ASN A 405 5.15 11.92 4.45
C ASN A 405 5.50 10.70 3.59
N GLU A 406 4.50 10.11 2.92
CA GLU A 406 4.64 8.95 2.04
C GLU A 406 4.97 9.33 0.58
N SER A 407 5.20 10.61 0.27
CA SER A 407 5.47 11.09 -1.09
C SER A 407 4.40 10.68 -2.11
N LEU A 408 3.13 10.80 -1.72
CA LEU A 408 1.93 10.44 -2.50
C LEU A 408 1.18 11.66 -3.05
N ALA A 409 1.75 12.86 -2.98
CA ALA A 409 1.08 14.10 -3.41
C ALA A 409 0.60 14.07 -4.87
N ASN A 410 1.25 13.25 -5.70
CA ASN A 410 0.95 13.05 -7.12
C ASN A 410 0.25 11.72 -7.41
N HIS A 411 -0.30 11.06 -6.38
CA HIS A 411 -1.09 9.86 -6.52
C HIS A 411 -2.57 10.22 -6.81
N ASP A 412 -3.27 9.39 -7.58
CA ASP A 412 -4.68 9.62 -7.94
C ASP A 412 -5.58 9.88 -6.70
N ILE A 413 -5.38 9.13 -5.59
CA ILE A 413 -6.11 9.34 -4.33
C ILE A 413 -5.92 10.74 -3.73
N ALA A 414 -4.74 11.36 -3.88
CA ALA A 414 -4.51 12.72 -3.40
C ALA A 414 -5.37 13.72 -4.19
N LEU A 415 -5.45 13.58 -5.51
CA LEU A 415 -6.26 14.45 -6.37
C LEU A 415 -7.78 14.26 -6.15
N TYR A 416 -8.22 13.03 -5.85
CA TYR A 416 -9.59 12.79 -5.37
C TYR A 416 -9.84 13.48 -4.02
N SER A 417 -8.91 13.35 -3.09
CA SER A 417 -9.00 13.94 -1.75
C SER A 417 -9.02 15.48 -1.81
N TYR A 418 -8.26 16.10 -2.72
CA TYR A 418 -8.30 17.55 -2.93
C TYR A 418 -9.63 18.03 -3.51
N ASN A 419 -10.27 17.26 -4.40
CA ASN A 419 -11.63 17.56 -4.86
C ASN A 419 -12.65 17.54 -3.72
N LEU A 420 -12.60 16.49 -2.88
CA LEU A 420 -13.46 16.37 -1.70
C LEU A 420 -13.17 17.50 -0.69
N TYR A 421 -11.89 17.83 -0.48
CA TYR A 421 -11.47 18.92 0.40
C TYR A 421 -12.03 20.26 -0.06
N ALA A 422 -11.94 20.58 -1.35
CA ALA A 422 -12.50 21.80 -1.93
C ALA A 422 -14.03 21.87 -1.78
N ALA A 423 -14.74 20.77 -2.05
CA ALA A 423 -16.19 20.72 -1.86
C ALA A 423 -16.59 20.92 -0.39
N THR A 424 -15.85 20.29 0.53
CA THR A 424 -16.08 20.41 1.97
C THR A 424 -15.79 21.84 2.47
N LEU A 425 -14.73 22.47 1.97
CA LEU A 425 -14.41 23.88 2.23
C LEU A 425 -15.52 24.80 1.75
N TYR A 426 -16.05 24.57 0.55
CA TYR A 426 -17.17 25.35 0.02
C TYR A 426 -18.37 25.27 0.95
N LYS A 427 -18.75 24.06 1.36
CA LYS A 427 -19.87 23.82 2.29
C LYS A 427 -19.65 24.44 3.67
N SER A 428 -18.39 24.64 4.05
CA SER A 428 -17.96 25.34 5.27
C SER A 428 -17.80 26.86 5.08
N GLY A 429 -18.26 27.43 3.94
CA GLY A 429 -18.23 28.88 3.66
C GLY A 429 -16.93 29.42 3.06
N LYS A 430 -15.90 28.57 2.85
CA LYS A 430 -14.57 28.97 2.35
C LYS A 430 -14.48 28.91 0.83
N TRP A 431 -15.32 29.68 0.16
CA TRP A 431 -15.55 29.57 -1.29
C TRP A 431 -14.36 29.94 -2.17
N SER A 432 -13.61 30.99 -1.80
CA SER A 432 -12.43 31.44 -2.54
C SER A 432 -11.32 30.38 -2.53
N VAL A 433 -11.14 29.74 -1.37
CA VAL A 433 -10.19 28.64 -1.19
C VAL A 433 -10.62 27.43 -2.03
N ALA A 434 -11.89 27.03 -1.95
CA ALA A 434 -12.43 25.93 -2.74
C ALA A 434 -12.21 26.14 -4.25
N LYS A 435 -12.53 27.35 -4.76
CA LYS A 435 -12.27 27.73 -6.15
C LYS A 435 -10.80 27.53 -6.53
N SER A 436 -9.90 28.06 -5.71
CA SER A 436 -8.46 27.99 -5.97
C SER A 436 -7.93 26.56 -5.96
N VAL A 437 -8.47 25.68 -5.10
CA VAL A 437 -8.11 24.24 -5.09
C VAL A 437 -8.53 23.59 -6.41
N TRP A 438 -9.78 23.77 -6.85
CA TRP A 438 -10.25 23.20 -8.11
C TRP A 438 -9.49 23.76 -9.33
N GLU A 439 -9.22 25.06 -9.37
CA GLU A 439 -8.39 25.67 -10.43
C GLU A 439 -6.98 25.07 -10.46
N SER A 440 -6.39 24.80 -9.29
CA SER A 440 -5.09 24.14 -9.20
C SER A 440 -5.10 22.73 -9.80
N ILE A 441 -6.17 21.95 -9.58
CA ILE A 441 -6.34 20.62 -10.19
C ILE A 441 -6.52 20.74 -11.71
N VAL A 442 -7.26 21.74 -12.19
CA VAL A 442 -7.43 21.99 -13.63
C VAL A 442 -6.09 22.36 -14.28
N ASN A 443 -5.31 23.24 -13.64
CA ASN A 443 -4.02 23.71 -14.17
C ASN A 443 -2.93 22.63 -14.13
N ALA A 444 -3.05 21.64 -13.24
CA ALA A 444 -2.13 20.51 -13.12
C ALA A 444 -2.06 19.65 -14.40
N LYS A 445 -3.00 19.80 -15.34
CA LYS A 445 -2.93 19.16 -16.66
C LYS A 445 -1.65 19.48 -17.43
N SER A 446 -1.09 20.68 -17.25
CA SER A 446 0.15 21.09 -17.89
C SER A 446 1.39 20.36 -17.36
N THR A 447 1.30 19.80 -16.15
CA THR A 447 2.39 19.09 -15.47
C THR A 447 2.24 17.57 -15.59
N TYR A 448 1.03 17.04 -15.44
CA TYR A 448 0.78 15.59 -15.39
C TYR A 448 0.09 15.00 -16.62
N GLY A 449 -0.51 15.83 -17.49
CA GLY A 449 -1.35 15.35 -18.59
C GLY A 449 -2.56 14.54 -18.12
N ILE A 450 -3.35 15.09 -17.17
CA ILE A 450 -4.47 14.41 -16.49
C ILE A 450 -5.86 14.72 -17.08
N GLU A 451 -5.96 15.23 -18.31
CA GLU A 451 -7.24 15.68 -18.89
C GLU A 451 -8.27 14.54 -19.02
N GLU A 452 -7.81 13.29 -19.17
CA GLU A 452 -8.66 12.10 -19.24
C GLU A 452 -9.16 11.62 -17.87
N LYS A 453 -8.54 12.08 -16.78
CA LYS A 453 -8.79 11.53 -15.44
C LYS A 453 -10.09 12.09 -14.84
N PRO A 454 -10.87 11.29 -14.09
CA PRO A 454 -12.16 11.73 -13.55
C PRO A 454 -12.05 12.96 -12.62
N TYR A 455 -11.05 13.01 -11.74
CA TYR A 455 -10.86 14.13 -10.81
C TYR A 455 -10.58 15.47 -11.50
N HIS A 456 -10.03 15.48 -12.72
CA HIS A 456 -9.88 16.70 -13.52
C HIS A 456 -11.23 17.21 -14.02
N ARG A 457 -12.05 16.28 -14.54
CA ARG A 457 -13.41 16.55 -15.02
C ARG A 457 -14.32 17.01 -13.88
N PHE A 458 -14.19 16.41 -12.70
CA PHE A 458 -14.92 16.82 -11.50
C PHE A 458 -14.57 18.24 -11.08
N ALA A 459 -13.29 18.63 -11.10
CA ALA A 459 -12.88 20.01 -10.82
C ALA A 459 -13.49 21.01 -11.81
N LEU A 460 -13.50 20.70 -13.12
CA LEU A 460 -14.17 21.53 -14.13
C LEU A 460 -15.67 21.67 -13.88
N PHE A 461 -16.35 20.55 -13.60
CA PHE A 461 -17.77 20.55 -13.28
C PHE A 461 -18.06 21.40 -12.03
N ASN A 462 -17.27 21.23 -10.97
CA ASN A 462 -17.43 21.95 -9.72
C ASN A 462 -17.20 23.46 -9.89
N LEU A 463 -16.23 23.86 -10.72
CA LEU A 463 -16.01 25.27 -11.09
C LEU A 463 -17.17 25.84 -11.91
N ALA A 464 -17.78 25.05 -12.79
CA ALA A 464 -18.98 25.45 -13.53
C ALA A 464 -20.18 25.66 -12.60
N VAL A 465 -20.42 24.72 -11.65
CA VAL A 465 -21.47 24.86 -10.63
C VAL A 465 -21.23 26.11 -9.78
N LEU A 466 -20.00 26.31 -9.29
CA LEU A 466 -19.64 27.49 -8.52
C LEU A 466 -19.91 28.79 -9.29
N SER A 467 -19.51 28.84 -10.56
CA SER A 467 -19.69 30.02 -11.43
C SER A 467 -21.17 30.31 -11.68
N LYS A 468 -21.99 29.26 -11.85
CA LYS A 468 -23.45 29.37 -12.01
C LYS A 468 -24.10 29.95 -10.75
N LEU A 469 -23.73 29.44 -9.57
CA LEU A 469 -24.21 29.94 -8.28
C LEU A 469 -23.79 31.40 -8.01
N ARG A 470 -22.71 31.86 -8.64
CA ARG A 470 -22.22 33.26 -8.60
C ARG A 470 -22.76 34.14 -9.73
N ASN A 471 -23.67 33.64 -10.54
CA ASN A 471 -24.25 34.35 -11.69
C ASN A 471 -23.19 34.83 -12.70
N ASN A 472 -22.17 34.01 -12.96
CA ASN A 472 -21.16 34.26 -14.00
C ASN A 472 -21.35 33.28 -15.18
N PRO A 473 -22.20 33.62 -16.17
CA PRO A 473 -22.55 32.71 -17.26
C PRO A 473 -21.38 32.38 -18.18
N GLU A 474 -20.47 33.33 -18.43
CA GLU A 474 -19.31 33.15 -19.32
C GLU A 474 -18.32 32.10 -18.77
N GLN A 475 -17.95 32.20 -17.49
CA GLN A 475 -17.10 31.20 -16.84
C GLN A 475 -17.81 29.84 -16.74
N THR A 476 -19.10 29.86 -16.44
CA THR A 476 -19.92 28.64 -16.37
C THR A 476 -19.88 27.88 -17.70
N GLU A 477 -20.12 28.58 -18.82
CA GLU A 477 -20.09 27.99 -20.15
C GLU A 477 -18.70 27.48 -20.52
N THR A 478 -17.65 28.23 -20.17
CA THR A 478 -16.26 27.85 -20.45
C THR A 478 -15.87 26.55 -19.76
N TYR A 479 -16.13 26.42 -18.46
CA TYR A 479 -15.81 25.20 -17.71
C TYR A 479 -16.71 24.03 -18.10
N TYR A 480 -18.01 24.27 -18.29
CA TYR A 480 -18.96 23.21 -18.64
C TYR A 480 -18.70 22.62 -20.03
N LYS A 481 -18.36 23.44 -21.04
CA LYS A 481 -17.96 22.95 -22.37
C LYS A 481 -16.72 22.04 -22.30
N GLN A 482 -15.74 22.39 -21.47
CA GLN A 482 -14.56 21.55 -21.27
C GLN A 482 -14.93 20.23 -20.58
N TYR A 483 -15.76 20.28 -19.52
CA TYR A 483 -16.27 19.09 -18.86
C TYR A 483 -17.01 18.15 -19.82
N VAL A 484 -17.92 18.69 -20.65
CA VAL A 484 -18.68 17.92 -21.65
C VAL A 484 -17.74 17.28 -22.68
N ARG A 485 -16.78 18.05 -23.21
CA ARG A 485 -15.81 17.55 -24.20
C ARG A 485 -14.98 16.38 -23.69
N LEU A 486 -14.60 16.40 -22.41
CA LEU A 486 -13.74 15.39 -21.79
C LEU A 486 -14.52 14.21 -21.18
N SER A 487 -15.84 14.34 -21.02
CA SER A 487 -16.65 13.30 -20.38
C SER A 487 -17.23 12.31 -21.38
N PRO A 488 -17.20 10.99 -21.09
CA PRO A 488 -17.94 10.01 -21.88
C PRO A 488 -19.42 10.38 -21.93
N TYR A 489 -20.05 10.18 -23.10
CA TYR A 489 -21.42 10.61 -23.36
C TYR A 489 -22.42 10.21 -22.25
N GLY A 490 -22.35 8.95 -21.78
CA GLY A 490 -23.24 8.45 -20.72
C GLY A 490 -22.92 8.92 -19.29
N GLN A 491 -21.90 9.75 -19.10
CA GLN A 491 -21.48 10.30 -17.80
C GLN A 491 -21.67 11.83 -17.71
N ILE A 492 -22.17 12.47 -18.77
CA ILE A 492 -22.45 13.91 -18.77
C ILE A 492 -23.69 14.17 -17.92
N VAL A 493 -23.56 15.06 -16.95
CA VAL A 493 -24.65 15.48 -16.06
C VAL A 493 -24.93 16.96 -16.25
N ASP A 494 -26.21 17.34 -16.25
CA ASP A 494 -26.63 18.73 -16.31
C ASP A 494 -26.20 19.52 -15.06
N LEU A 495 -25.91 20.81 -15.24
CA LEU A 495 -25.55 21.68 -14.13
C LEU A 495 -26.72 21.83 -13.15
N PRO A 496 -26.57 21.42 -11.87
CA PRO A 496 -27.63 21.55 -10.87
C PRO A 496 -27.99 23.01 -10.59
N SER A 497 -29.17 23.23 -10.02
CA SER A 497 -29.59 24.54 -9.50
C SER A 497 -29.10 24.78 -8.07
N ALA A 498 -28.72 23.72 -7.36
CA ALA A 498 -28.19 23.75 -5.99
C ALA A 498 -26.69 23.47 -5.97
N ASP A 499 -26.06 23.64 -4.80
CA ASP A 499 -24.65 23.42 -4.55
C ASP A 499 -24.30 21.92 -4.39
N ARG A 500 -24.51 21.17 -5.47
CA ARG A 500 -24.14 19.76 -5.60
C ARG A 500 -22.87 19.64 -6.44
N PHE A 501 -21.81 19.14 -5.81
CA PHE A 501 -20.49 18.94 -6.42
C PHE A 501 -20.24 17.45 -6.73
N GLU A 502 -19.43 17.19 -7.74
CA GLU A 502 -18.93 15.87 -8.11
C GLU A 502 -17.62 15.57 -7.37
N ILE A 503 -17.60 14.48 -6.60
CA ILE A 503 -16.49 14.15 -5.67
C ILE A 503 -15.92 12.73 -5.89
N GLY A 504 -16.41 12.01 -6.92
CA GLY A 504 -16.06 10.62 -7.15
C GLY A 504 -16.78 9.66 -6.22
N LYS A 505 -16.58 8.35 -6.43
CA LYS A 505 -17.18 7.29 -5.63
C LYS A 505 -16.23 6.88 -4.50
N THR A 506 -16.76 6.18 -3.49
CA THR A 506 -15.93 5.44 -2.54
C THR A 506 -15.07 4.41 -3.28
N ILE A 507 -13.91 4.09 -2.70
CA ILE A 507 -12.91 3.22 -3.31
C ILE A 507 -12.74 2.00 -2.41
N TYR A 508 -13.01 0.81 -2.93
CA TYR A 508 -12.91 -0.44 -2.18
C TYR A 508 -11.47 -0.94 -2.10
N PRO A 509 -11.05 -1.60 -1.00
CA PRO A 509 -9.77 -2.29 -0.95
C PRO A 509 -9.60 -3.25 -2.13
N TYR A 510 -8.34 -3.47 -2.54
CA TYR A 510 -7.94 -4.27 -3.71
C TYR A 510 -8.33 -3.67 -5.07
N THR A 511 -8.89 -2.45 -5.11
CA THR A 511 -9.16 -1.73 -6.37
C THR A 511 -8.08 -0.69 -6.73
N TRP A 512 -7.17 -0.39 -5.81
CA TRP A 512 -5.99 0.43 -6.06
C TRP A 512 -4.71 -0.40 -6.04
N ASP A 513 -3.69 0.10 -6.73
CA ASP A 513 -2.35 -0.47 -6.70
C ASP A 513 -1.56 0.10 -5.51
N LYS A 514 -0.75 -0.74 -4.87
CA LYS A 514 0.07 -0.30 -3.74
C LYS A 514 1.22 0.58 -4.26
N PRO A 515 1.41 1.80 -3.73
CA PRO A 515 2.51 2.65 -4.13
C PRO A 515 3.86 1.98 -3.89
N ASN A 516 4.76 2.07 -4.87
CA ASN A 516 6.16 1.67 -4.67
C ASN A 516 6.93 2.84 -4.03
N PRO A 517 7.48 2.69 -2.81
CA PRO A 517 8.20 3.77 -2.13
C PRO A 517 9.47 4.21 -2.87
N ASN A 518 10.06 3.32 -3.68
CA ASN A 518 11.32 3.55 -4.39
C ASN A 518 11.12 3.95 -5.86
N SER A 519 9.88 4.22 -6.29
CA SER A 519 9.57 4.63 -7.66
C SER A 519 8.70 5.88 -7.69
N PHE A 520 8.72 6.56 -8.82
CA PHE A 520 7.74 7.59 -9.17
C PHE A 520 6.30 7.04 -9.09
N THR A 521 5.33 7.90 -8.78
CA THR A 521 3.91 7.56 -8.99
C THR A 521 3.63 7.41 -10.48
N ASP A 522 2.52 6.76 -10.85
CA ASP A 522 2.18 6.56 -12.27
C ASP A 522 2.12 7.87 -13.08
N LEU A 523 1.60 8.95 -12.48
CA LEU A 523 1.55 10.26 -13.13
C LEU A 523 2.96 10.83 -13.33
N GLU A 524 3.81 10.74 -12.32
CA GLU A 524 5.20 11.19 -12.38
C GLU A 524 5.99 10.39 -13.42
N GLU A 525 5.91 9.06 -13.37
CA GLU A 525 6.58 8.18 -14.32
C GLU A 525 6.12 8.49 -15.75
N ARG A 526 4.81 8.61 -15.98
CA ARG A 526 4.29 8.92 -17.32
C ARG A 526 4.83 10.25 -17.83
N THR A 527 4.87 11.29 -17.00
CA THR A 527 5.45 12.59 -17.38
C THR A 527 6.94 12.47 -17.67
N ILE A 528 7.74 11.87 -16.78
CA ILE A 528 9.20 11.76 -16.94
C ILE A 528 9.56 10.90 -18.15
N ARG A 529 8.94 9.72 -18.27
CA ARG A 529 9.11 8.80 -19.41
C ARG A 529 8.72 9.46 -20.73
N SER A 530 7.79 10.42 -20.72
CA SER A 530 7.41 11.15 -21.92
C SER A 530 8.56 11.95 -22.53
N TYR A 531 9.61 12.31 -21.81
CA TYR A 531 10.76 13.02 -22.37
C TYR A 531 11.85 12.08 -22.90
N THR A 532 12.05 10.95 -22.23
CA THR A 532 13.20 10.05 -22.41
C THR A 532 13.25 9.34 -23.75
N GLY A 533 14.46 9.07 -24.25
CA GLY A 533 14.73 8.21 -25.42
C GLY A 533 14.18 8.73 -26.76
N ARG A 534 13.83 10.02 -26.86
CA ARG A 534 13.25 10.62 -28.07
C ARG A 534 14.27 11.12 -29.08
N TYR A 535 15.54 11.19 -28.70
CA TYR A 535 16.60 11.79 -29.51
C TYR A 535 17.77 10.83 -29.72
N LEU A 536 18.09 10.54 -30.99
CA LEU A 536 19.30 9.80 -31.35
C LEU A 536 20.49 10.74 -31.32
N PHE A 537 21.25 10.74 -30.22
CA PHE A 537 22.42 11.58 -30.06
C PHE A 537 23.56 11.23 -31.04
N ASN A 538 23.70 9.94 -31.36
CA ASN A 538 24.70 9.43 -32.28
C ASN A 538 24.25 9.65 -33.74
N GLY A 539 25.05 10.37 -34.52
CA GLY A 539 24.79 10.66 -35.93
C GLY A 539 24.21 12.04 -36.22
N GLN A 540 24.10 12.90 -35.21
CA GLN A 540 23.67 14.30 -35.35
C GLN A 540 24.87 15.23 -35.48
N ASP A 541 24.72 16.30 -36.25
CA ASP A 541 25.78 17.30 -36.43
C ASP A 541 26.20 17.91 -35.08
N GLU A 542 27.48 18.23 -34.93
CA GLU A 542 28.03 18.76 -33.66
C GLU A 542 27.33 20.06 -33.23
N GLU A 543 26.97 20.94 -34.17
CA GLU A 543 26.19 22.14 -33.89
C GLU A 543 24.81 21.79 -33.32
N ILE A 544 24.21 20.69 -33.77
CA ILE A 544 22.91 20.19 -33.31
C ILE A 544 23.00 19.60 -31.90
N ARG A 545 24.10 18.91 -31.62
CA ARG A 545 24.38 18.32 -30.30
C ARG A 545 24.69 19.38 -29.25
N ALA A 546 25.45 20.41 -29.63
CA ALA A 546 25.88 21.47 -28.72
C ALA A 546 24.89 22.65 -28.57
N ARG A 547 23.71 22.65 -29.24
CA ARG A 547 22.79 23.81 -29.42
C ARG A 547 22.44 24.55 -28.13
N THR A 548 23.34 25.38 -27.65
CA THR A 548 23.16 26.32 -26.55
C THR A 548 23.26 27.72 -27.14
N TYR A 549 22.35 28.60 -26.74
CA TYR A 549 22.31 29.97 -27.21
C TYR A 549 21.86 30.86 -26.07
N GLU A 550 22.17 32.15 -26.17
CA GLU A 550 21.86 33.11 -25.12
C GLU A 550 20.35 33.12 -24.81
N ASN A 551 20.01 33.18 -23.52
CA ASN A 551 18.63 33.22 -23.02
C ASN A 551 17.76 31.96 -23.28
N ARG A 552 18.33 30.83 -23.74
CA ARG A 552 17.60 29.57 -23.99
C ARG A 552 16.86 29.05 -22.76
N LEU A 553 17.56 28.95 -21.62
CA LEU A 553 17.04 28.37 -20.37
C LEU A 553 16.78 29.46 -19.31
N GLU A 554 16.37 30.64 -19.75
CA GLU A 554 16.16 31.81 -18.88
C GLU A 554 15.03 31.59 -17.87
N ASP A 555 14.06 30.73 -18.17
CA ASP A 555 12.97 30.41 -17.24
C ASP A 555 13.46 29.69 -15.98
N THR A 556 14.57 28.94 -16.07
CA THR A 556 15.25 28.41 -14.88
C THR A 556 15.84 29.55 -14.04
N ASN A 557 16.43 30.56 -14.68
CA ASN A 557 17.02 31.70 -13.99
C ASN A 557 15.94 32.54 -13.28
N LEU A 558 14.80 32.77 -13.94
CA LEU A 558 13.65 33.46 -13.35
C LEU A 558 13.11 32.70 -12.13
N PHE A 559 12.97 31.37 -12.24
CA PHE A 559 12.58 30.54 -11.10
C PHE A 559 13.56 30.70 -9.94
N LEU A 560 14.86 30.63 -10.21
CA LEU A 560 15.91 30.74 -9.20
C LEU A 560 15.98 32.14 -8.58
N ASP A 561 15.74 33.21 -9.35
CA ASP A 561 15.68 34.57 -8.83
C ASP A 561 14.52 34.71 -7.84
N ASP A 562 13.33 34.25 -8.22
CA ASP A 562 12.19 34.21 -7.30
C ASP A 562 12.50 33.36 -6.06
N LEU A 563 13.07 32.16 -6.23
CA LEU A 563 13.39 31.28 -5.12
C LEU A 563 14.44 31.89 -4.16
N LEU A 564 15.45 32.57 -4.66
CA LEU A 564 16.64 32.98 -3.90
C LEU A 564 16.66 34.45 -3.48
N ASN A 565 15.76 35.26 -4.03
CA ASN A 565 15.62 36.66 -3.66
C ASN A 565 14.81 36.80 -2.37
N ALA A 566 15.48 37.17 -1.27
CA ALA A 566 14.85 37.35 0.04
C ALA A 566 13.80 38.47 0.09
N LYS A 567 13.79 39.38 -0.91
CA LYS A 567 12.81 40.47 -1.03
C LYS A 567 11.69 40.16 -2.02
N ALA A 568 11.73 39.02 -2.73
CA ALA A 568 10.69 38.66 -3.67
C ALA A 568 9.34 38.43 -2.95
N PHE A 569 8.26 38.96 -3.53
CA PHE A 569 6.91 38.66 -3.09
C PHE A 569 6.53 37.28 -3.64
N LEU A 570 6.55 36.28 -2.77
CA LEU A 570 6.34 34.90 -3.18
C LEU A 570 4.89 34.46 -3.09
N SER A 571 4.51 33.60 -4.04
CA SER A 571 3.35 32.75 -3.85
C SER A 571 3.56 31.82 -2.63
N LYS A 572 2.46 31.37 -2.00
CA LYS A 572 2.54 30.42 -0.88
C LYS A 572 3.28 29.12 -1.26
N PRO A 573 3.05 28.50 -2.44
CA PRO A 573 3.81 27.33 -2.87
C PRO A 573 5.31 27.59 -2.97
N MET A 574 5.72 28.74 -3.53
CA MET A 574 7.15 29.09 -3.62
C MET A 574 7.76 29.35 -2.23
N SER A 575 6.99 29.93 -1.31
CA SER A 575 7.43 30.14 0.08
C SER A 575 7.63 28.82 0.82
N ALA A 576 6.71 27.87 0.64
CA ALA A 576 6.83 26.53 1.19
C ALA A 576 8.04 25.78 0.60
N LEU A 577 8.22 25.84 -0.73
CA LEU A 577 9.38 25.25 -1.40
C LEU A 577 10.70 25.82 -0.87
N ARG A 578 10.81 27.15 -0.74
CA ARG A 578 11.98 27.82 -0.17
C ARG A 578 12.27 27.33 1.25
N LYS A 579 11.24 27.22 2.09
CA LYS A 579 11.38 26.70 3.45
C LYS A 579 11.84 25.24 3.46
N THR A 580 11.31 24.40 2.57
CA THR A 580 11.72 22.99 2.45
C THR A 580 13.18 22.86 2.00
N LEU A 581 13.66 23.74 1.11
CA LEU A 581 15.02 23.69 0.59
C LEU A 581 16.07 24.29 1.54
N PHE A 582 15.72 25.30 2.34
CA PHE A 582 16.70 26.11 3.09
C PHE A 582 16.40 26.29 4.59
N GLY A 583 15.24 25.85 5.07
CA GLY A 583 14.77 26.11 6.43
C GLY A 583 14.47 27.60 6.69
N ASP A 584 14.62 28.05 7.93
CA ASP A 584 14.32 29.42 8.35
C ASP A 584 15.51 30.40 8.21
N LEU A 585 16.68 29.91 7.77
CA LEU A 585 17.90 30.71 7.67
C LEU A 585 18.04 31.38 6.28
N LYS A 586 18.36 32.68 6.25
CA LYS A 586 18.59 33.45 4.99
C LYS A 586 19.95 33.17 4.32
N ARG A 587 20.46 31.95 4.40
CA ARG A 587 21.80 31.59 3.90
C ARG A 587 21.85 31.24 2.40
N PHE A 588 20.77 31.49 1.66
CA PHE A 588 20.61 31.12 0.24
C PHE A 588 20.74 32.30 -0.74
N GLU A 589 20.82 33.55 -0.26
CA GLU A 589 20.87 34.73 -1.13
C GLU A 589 22.06 34.65 -2.11
N LYS A 590 21.83 35.07 -3.37
CA LYS A 590 22.79 34.95 -4.49
C LYS A 590 23.34 33.55 -4.72
N GLY A 591 22.70 32.50 -4.19
CA GLY A 591 23.12 31.13 -4.36
C GLY A 591 24.07 30.57 -3.30
N ASN A 592 24.25 31.26 -2.17
CA ASN A 592 25.08 30.73 -1.09
C ASN A 592 24.58 29.36 -0.60
N GLN A 593 25.52 28.48 -0.21
CA GLN A 593 25.22 27.10 0.22
C GLN A 593 24.52 26.23 -0.85
N ILE A 594 24.63 26.60 -2.13
CA ILE A 594 24.08 25.83 -3.25
C ILE A 594 25.21 25.31 -4.14
N VAL A 595 25.10 24.04 -4.52
CA VAL A 595 25.87 23.45 -5.61
C VAL A 595 24.92 23.20 -6.77
N PHE A 596 25.17 23.86 -7.90
CA PHE A 596 24.37 23.75 -9.10
C PHE A 596 25.07 22.83 -10.11
N PHE A 597 24.43 21.74 -10.50
CA PHE A 597 24.89 20.84 -11.54
C PHE A 597 24.13 21.12 -12.83
N ASP A 598 24.86 21.38 -13.91
CA ASP A 598 24.30 21.50 -15.25
C ASP A 598 24.76 20.31 -16.08
N ILE A 599 23.86 19.37 -16.36
CA ILE A 599 24.15 18.18 -17.15
C ILE A 599 24.09 18.56 -18.63
N GLY A 600 25.23 18.38 -19.30
CA GLY A 600 25.47 18.74 -20.69
C GLY A 600 24.61 17.99 -21.71
N PRO A 601 24.67 18.34 -23.01
CA PRO A 601 25.89 18.82 -23.65
C PRO A 601 25.83 20.29 -24.08
N ALA A 602 26.59 21.16 -23.41
CA ALA A 602 26.68 22.58 -23.77
C ALA A 602 28.11 23.13 -23.78
N LEU A 603 29.06 22.42 -23.19
CA LEU A 603 30.44 22.89 -23.00
C LEU A 603 31.23 23.07 -24.29
N ASN A 604 31.04 22.21 -25.30
CA ASN A 604 31.87 22.20 -26.51
C ASN A 604 31.42 23.15 -27.62
N HIS A 605 30.42 24.01 -27.37
CA HIS A 605 29.93 24.95 -28.38
C HIS A 605 31.09 25.85 -28.88
N PRO A 606 31.31 26.00 -30.20
CA PRO A 606 32.50 26.66 -30.76
C PRO A 606 32.60 28.14 -30.42
N GLU A 607 31.46 28.85 -30.36
CA GLU A 607 31.41 30.29 -30.05
C GLU A 607 31.01 30.62 -28.60
N TYR A 608 30.13 29.83 -28.00
CA TYR A 608 29.49 30.11 -26.71
C TYR A 608 29.62 28.92 -25.72
N PRO A 609 30.84 28.46 -25.39
CA PRO A 609 31.05 27.27 -24.56
C PRO A 609 30.38 27.44 -23.18
N GLY A 610 29.43 26.55 -22.85
CA GLY A 610 28.75 26.55 -21.56
C GLY A 610 27.92 27.81 -21.26
N VAL A 611 27.43 28.53 -22.27
CA VAL A 611 26.78 29.86 -22.10
C VAL A 611 25.58 29.86 -21.13
N THR A 612 24.80 28.78 -21.08
CA THR A 612 23.66 28.64 -20.17
C THR A 612 24.10 28.43 -18.72
N SER A 613 25.21 27.73 -18.48
CA SER A 613 25.81 27.55 -17.15
C SER A 613 26.53 28.83 -16.71
N LEU A 614 27.18 29.53 -17.65
CA LEU A 614 27.82 30.82 -17.43
C LEU A 614 26.81 31.89 -16.99
N ALA A 615 25.61 31.90 -17.58
CA ALA A 615 24.53 32.79 -17.18
C ALA A 615 24.15 32.58 -15.70
N VAL A 616 23.99 31.32 -15.28
CA VAL A 616 23.73 30.97 -13.86
C VAL A 616 24.89 31.42 -12.97
N ALA A 617 26.13 31.12 -13.34
CA ALA A 617 27.31 31.48 -12.56
C ALA A 617 27.47 33.01 -12.39
N LYS A 618 27.10 33.78 -13.43
CA LYS A 618 27.11 35.25 -13.42
C LYS A 618 26.00 35.82 -12.54
N HIS A 619 24.77 35.30 -12.68
CA HIS A 619 23.61 35.81 -11.94
C HIS A 619 23.70 35.45 -10.44
N PHE A 620 24.12 34.23 -10.14
CA PHE A 620 24.19 33.69 -8.78
C PHE A 620 25.63 33.45 -8.34
N SER A 621 26.37 34.55 -8.12
CA SER A 621 27.80 34.53 -7.76
C SER A 621 28.17 33.72 -6.50
N GLY A 622 27.21 33.40 -5.62
CA GLY A 622 27.41 32.56 -4.43
C GLY A 622 27.29 31.05 -4.68
N MET A 623 26.75 30.62 -5.84
CA MET A 623 26.64 29.20 -6.19
C MET A 623 27.97 28.63 -6.65
N GLU A 624 28.25 27.38 -6.29
CA GLU A 624 29.25 26.58 -7.00
C GLU A 624 28.58 25.90 -8.21
N VAL A 625 28.97 26.29 -9.43
CA VAL A 625 28.37 25.80 -10.68
C VAL A 625 29.27 24.74 -11.31
N VAL A 626 28.76 23.51 -11.40
CA VAL A 626 29.43 22.34 -11.96
C VAL A 626 28.81 22.00 -13.31
N LEU A 627 29.59 22.14 -14.38
CA LEU A 627 29.23 21.62 -15.70
C LEU A 627 29.54 20.12 -15.71
N TRP A 628 28.51 19.28 -15.69
CA TRP A 628 28.61 17.83 -15.73
C TRP A 628 28.43 17.36 -17.16
N GLU A 629 29.55 17.09 -17.83
CA GLU A 629 29.63 16.97 -19.28
C GLU A 629 30.17 15.61 -19.70
N LEU A 630 29.63 15.06 -20.79
CA LEU A 630 30.08 13.78 -21.35
C LEU A 630 31.59 13.83 -21.65
N PRO A 631 32.35 12.77 -21.38
CA PRO A 631 33.81 12.77 -21.61
C PRO A 631 34.21 13.15 -23.04
N GLY A 632 33.45 12.69 -24.04
CA GLY A 632 33.66 13.07 -25.43
C GLY A 632 33.44 14.56 -25.72
N GLU A 633 32.47 15.21 -25.05
CA GLU A 633 32.21 16.65 -25.20
C GLU A 633 33.29 17.48 -24.52
N VAL A 634 33.79 17.03 -23.36
CA VAL A 634 34.95 17.64 -22.70
C VAL A 634 36.19 17.57 -23.58
N ASP A 635 36.45 16.42 -24.21
CA ASP A 635 37.56 16.25 -25.15
C ASP A 635 37.45 17.20 -26.35
N LEU A 636 36.25 17.36 -26.92
CA LEU A 636 35.98 18.29 -28.00
C LEU A 636 36.19 19.74 -27.56
N PHE A 637 35.72 20.11 -26.37
CA PHE A 637 35.97 21.42 -25.78
C PHE A 637 37.47 21.71 -25.65
N LEU A 638 38.23 20.78 -25.07
CA LEU A 638 39.68 20.93 -24.89
C LEU A 638 40.44 21.03 -26.22
N LYS A 639 39.99 20.33 -27.27
CA LYS A 639 40.68 20.31 -28.58
C LYS A 639 40.26 21.44 -29.52
N LYS A 640 38.96 21.75 -29.64
CA LYS A 640 38.40 22.60 -30.71
C LYS A 640 38.11 24.04 -30.29
N VAL A 641 37.72 24.29 -29.03
CA VAL A 641 37.33 25.64 -28.59
C VAL A 641 38.56 26.53 -28.43
N LYS A 642 38.46 27.77 -28.93
CA LYS A 642 39.57 28.76 -28.92
C LYS A 642 40.02 29.07 -27.48
N PRO A 643 41.33 29.25 -27.23
CA PRO A 643 41.85 29.58 -25.90
C PRO A 643 41.17 30.79 -25.26
N GLU A 644 40.90 31.87 -26.01
CA GLU A 644 40.29 33.08 -25.44
C GLU A 644 38.88 32.82 -24.88
N LEU A 645 38.12 31.91 -25.51
CA LEU A 645 36.78 31.52 -25.06
C LEU A 645 36.82 30.62 -23.82
N LYS A 646 37.85 29.76 -23.71
CA LYS A 646 38.11 28.96 -22.51
C LYS A 646 38.47 29.86 -21.34
N ASP A 647 39.36 30.83 -21.55
CA ASP A 647 39.79 31.78 -20.53
C ASP A 647 38.61 32.62 -20.02
N ARG A 648 37.68 33.00 -20.91
CA ARG A 648 36.42 33.67 -20.52
C ARG A 648 35.56 32.81 -19.59
N LEU A 649 35.42 31.50 -19.87
CA LEU A 649 34.71 30.57 -19.00
C LEU A 649 35.45 30.40 -17.66
N TYR A 650 36.77 30.25 -17.72
CA TYR A 650 37.61 30.05 -16.54
C TYR A 650 37.75 31.31 -15.68
N ALA A 651 37.50 32.51 -16.21
CA ALA A 651 37.52 33.74 -15.42
C ALA A 651 36.51 33.74 -14.27
N PHE A 652 35.46 32.91 -14.33
CA PHE A 652 34.47 32.77 -13.26
C PHE A 652 34.99 31.81 -12.18
N PRO A 653 35.26 32.28 -10.95
CA PRO A 653 35.90 31.47 -9.91
C PRO A 653 34.99 30.35 -9.37
N ASN A 654 33.68 30.50 -9.55
CA ASN A 654 32.66 29.58 -9.07
C ASN A 654 32.29 28.47 -10.07
N ILE A 655 32.95 28.41 -11.24
CA ILE A 655 32.75 27.33 -12.22
C ILE A 655 33.66 26.13 -11.93
N ARG A 656 33.13 24.92 -12.15
CA ARG A 656 33.86 23.65 -12.21
C ARG A 656 33.39 22.85 -13.42
N ILE A 657 34.22 21.93 -13.90
CA ILE A 657 33.88 21.02 -15.00
C ILE A 657 34.17 19.59 -14.55
N LEU A 658 33.13 18.75 -14.58
CA LEU A 658 33.13 17.33 -14.25
C LEU A 658 32.89 16.53 -15.54
N SER A 659 33.82 15.66 -15.89
CA SER A 659 33.79 14.80 -17.08
C SER A 659 33.18 13.44 -16.73
N ALA A 660 31.90 13.22 -17.07
CA ALA A 660 31.17 11.97 -16.82
C ALA A 660 29.83 11.88 -17.59
N ASP A 661 29.22 10.69 -17.59
CA ASP A 661 28.07 10.36 -18.46
C ASP A 661 26.71 10.96 -18.04
N GLY A 662 26.60 11.53 -16.84
CA GLY A 662 25.39 12.19 -16.35
C GLY A 662 24.35 11.26 -15.73
N VAL A 663 24.50 9.93 -15.86
CA VAL A 663 23.58 8.90 -15.34
C VAL A 663 24.26 7.75 -14.59
N GLY A 664 25.60 7.75 -14.53
CA GLY A 664 26.38 6.77 -13.80
C GLY A 664 26.34 6.95 -12.28
N GLU A 665 26.91 5.97 -11.57
CA GLU A 665 26.96 5.92 -10.11
C GLU A 665 27.66 7.14 -9.51
N PHE A 666 26.90 8.04 -8.87
CA PHE A 666 27.35 9.35 -8.41
C PHE A 666 28.56 9.27 -7.46
N GLN A 667 28.58 8.31 -6.54
CA GLN A 667 29.70 8.07 -5.62
C GLN A 667 30.99 7.65 -6.32
N SER A 668 30.92 6.98 -7.46
CA SER A 668 32.11 6.58 -8.20
C SER A 668 32.69 7.73 -9.01
N VAL A 669 31.80 8.59 -9.53
CA VAL A 669 32.13 9.66 -10.47
C VAL A 669 32.57 10.94 -9.76
N TYR A 670 31.78 11.40 -8.78
CA TYR A 670 31.94 12.73 -8.19
C TYR A 670 33.26 12.93 -7.42
N PRO A 671 33.70 11.99 -6.56
CA PRO A 671 34.90 12.20 -5.75
C PRO A 671 36.21 11.92 -6.50
N ASP A 672 36.20 11.28 -7.68
CA ASP A 672 37.43 10.96 -8.42
C ASP A 672 38.06 12.24 -9.01
N PRO A 673 39.26 12.67 -8.54
CA PRO A 673 39.93 13.87 -9.05
C PRO A 673 40.26 13.82 -10.54
N LYS A 674 40.32 12.63 -11.15
CA LYS A 674 40.58 12.47 -12.60
C LYS A 674 39.44 13.00 -13.46
N ASN A 675 38.22 13.00 -12.93
CA ASN A 675 37.04 13.49 -13.65
C ASN A 675 36.95 15.03 -13.63
N TRP A 676 37.76 15.72 -12.82
CA TRP A 676 37.73 17.19 -12.70
C TRP A 676 38.78 17.86 -13.58
N ILE A 677 38.34 18.75 -14.49
CA ILE A 677 39.22 19.40 -15.47
C ILE A 677 40.00 20.56 -14.85
N LEU A 678 39.35 21.36 -14.00
CA LEU A 678 39.96 22.52 -13.35
C LEU A 678 40.68 22.12 -12.05
N ARG A 679 41.81 21.42 -12.18
CA ARG A 679 42.58 20.83 -11.07
C ARG A 679 43.12 21.83 -10.04
N ASN A 680 43.23 23.11 -10.41
CA ASN A 680 43.62 24.19 -9.51
C ASN A 680 42.48 24.65 -8.58
N ARG A 681 41.31 24.01 -8.65
CA ARG A 681 40.14 24.35 -7.84
C ARG A 681 39.69 23.13 -7.03
N PRO A 682 39.22 23.31 -5.78
CA PRO A 682 38.72 22.20 -4.99
C PRO A 682 37.40 21.67 -5.57
N ILE A 683 37.18 20.37 -5.37
CA ILE A 683 35.88 19.72 -5.59
C ILE A 683 34.87 20.35 -4.61
N PRO A 684 33.67 20.78 -5.07
CA PRO A 684 32.68 21.37 -4.18
C PRO A 684 32.30 20.43 -3.02
N ASN A 685 32.24 20.98 -1.81
CA ASN A 685 31.73 20.20 -0.67
C ASN A 685 30.20 20.18 -0.73
N LEU A 686 29.60 18.98 -0.73
CA LEU A 686 28.14 18.82 -0.78
C LEU A 686 27.48 18.82 0.61
N LYS A 687 28.23 18.57 1.69
CA LYS A 687 27.66 18.37 3.03
C LYS A 687 26.92 19.62 3.52
N GLY A 688 25.64 19.44 3.87
CA GLY A 688 24.79 20.50 4.42
C GLY A 688 24.36 21.57 3.41
N LYS A 689 24.58 21.34 2.11
CA LYS A 689 24.20 22.26 1.03
C LYS A 689 22.92 21.82 0.33
N THR A 690 22.25 22.77 -0.30
CA THR A 690 21.16 22.48 -1.23
C THR A 690 21.77 22.16 -2.59
N ILE A 691 21.25 21.11 -3.24
CA ILE A 691 21.70 20.71 -4.57
C ILE A 691 20.65 21.14 -5.58
N ILE A 692 21.08 21.78 -6.66
CA ILE A 692 20.22 22.10 -7.79
C ILE A 692 20.78 21.39 -9.00
N ILE A 693 19.98 20.60 -9.70
CA ILE A 693 20.41 19.89 -10.90
C ILE A 693 19.56 20.35 -12.07
N ARG A 694 20.18 20.64 -13.20
CA ARG A 694 19.50 20.91 -14.47
C ARG A 694 19.95 19.90 -15.50
N ALA A 695 18.98 19.21 -16.09
CA ALA A 695 19.12 18.33 -17.24
C ALA A 695 18.11 18.81 -18.29
N ALA A 696 18.57 19.59 -19.27
CA ALA A 696 17.71 20.19 -20.28
C ALA A 696 18.26 19.88 -21.68
N ASN A 697 17.55 19.05 -22.44
CA ASN A 697 17.99 18.55 -23.74
C ASN A 697 19.34 17.81 -23.67
N SER A 698 19.45 17.03 -22.61
CA SER A 698 20.58 16.24 -22.13
C SER A 698 20.12 14.78 -21.95
N ILE A 699 20.49 14.15 -20.82
CA ILE A 699 20.06 12.80 -20.43
C ILE A 699 18.53 12.62 -20.54
N ASP A 700 17.76 13.70 -20.40
CA ASP A 700 16.31 13.73 -20.51
C ASP A 700 15.77 13.38 -21.89
N ILE A 701 16.56 13.50 -22.96
CA ILE A 701 16.12 13.16 -24.33
C ILE A 701 16.91 12.04 -24.98
N TYR A 702 18.19 11.85 -24.62
CA TYR A 702 19.03 10.83 -25.26
C TYR A 702 19.12 9.52 -24.48
N GLU A 703 18.87 9.51 -23.16
CA GLU A 703 18.83 8.26 -22.39
C GLU A 703 17.40 7.71 -22.31
N PRO A 704 17.22 6.38 -22.36
CA PRO A 704 15.93 5.74 -22.13
C PRO A 704 15.56 5.79 -20.64
N TYR A 705 14.25 5.69 -20.35
CA TYR A 705 13.75 5.63 -18.98
C TYR A 705 14.40 4.51 -18.13
N THR A 706 14.82 3.41 -18.75
CA THR A 706 15.52 2.30 -18.07
C THR A 706 16.87 2.69 -17.47
N LYS A 707 17.47 3.81 -17.87
CA LYS A 707 18.63 4.41 -17.21
C LYS A 707 18.28 5.62 -16.33
N ILE A 708 17.24 6.36 -16.69
CA ILE A 708 16.83 7.56 -15.94
C ILE A 708 16.23 7.22 -14.58
N LEU A 709 15.42 6.16 -14.46
CA LEU A 709 14.88 5.76 -13.16
C LEU A 709 16.02 5.36 -12.19
N PRO A 710 16.98 4.49 -12.57
CA PRO A 710 18.16 4.23 -11.75
C PRO A 710 18.95 5.48 -11.37
N HIS A 711 19.10 6.45 -12.28
CA HIS A 711 19.78 7.73 -11.98
C HIS A 711 19.09 8.50 -10.86
N PHE A 712 17.76 8.68 -10.92
CA PHE A 712 17.03 9.34 -9.84
C PHE A 712 17.14 8.58 -8.51
N GLN A 713 17.09 7.25 -8.55
CA GLN A 713 17.26 6.40 -7.36
C GLN A 713 18.67 6.54 -6.76
N ASN A 714 19.69 6.54 -7.61
CA ASN A 714 21.08 6.71 -7.20
C ASN A 714 21.30 8.07 -6.56
N ILE A 715 20.97 9.17 -7.24
CA ILE A 715 21.08 10.53 -6.69
C ILE A 715 20.25 10.67 -5.40
N GLY A 716 19.06 10.10 -5.38
CA GLY A 716 18.17 10.14 -4.22
C GLY A 716 18.76 9.49 -2.97
N SER A 717 19.32 8.29 -3.13
CA SER A 717 20.01 7.53 -2.10
C SER A 717 21.30 8.22 -1.65
N GLU A 718 22.14 8.61 -2.60
CA GLU A 718 23.49 9.10 -2.31
C GLU A 718 23.52 10.49 -1.70
N LEU A 719 22.53 11.30 -2.04
CA LEU A 719 22.36 12.66 -1.52
C LEU A 719 21.15 12.73 -0.60
N LYS A 720 20.87 11.66 0.17
CA LYS A 720 19.73 11.55 1.10
C LYS A 720 19.63 12.76 2.03
N ASP A 721 20.74 13.18 2.64
CA ASP A 721 20.77 14.30 3.59
C ASP A 721 20.59 15.67 2.94
N ASN A 722 20.80 15.77 1.62
CA ASN A 722 20.69 17.02 0.89
C ASN A 722 19.24 17.24 0.39
N PRO A 723 18.69 18.45 0.53
CA PRO A 723 17.53 18.84 -0.27
C PRO A 723 17.96 19.07 -1.73
N ILE A 724 17.18 18.56 -2.67
CA ILE A 724 17.49 18.64 -4.11
C ILE A 724 16.32 19.25 -4.87
N LEU A 725 16.62 20.25 -5.70
CA LEU A 725 15.73 20.75 -6.74
C LEU A 725 16.26 20.29 -8.10
N TYR A 726 15.45 19.58 -8.87
CA TYR A 726 15.86 18.99 -10.14
C TYR A 726 15.00 19.51 -11.29
N PHE A 727 15.60 20.24 -12.22
CA PHE A 727 14.99 20.63 -13.49
C PHE A 727 15.30 19.55 -14.54
N PHE A 728 14.33 18.69 -14.84
CA PHE A 728 14.49 17.58 -15.79
C PHE A 728 13.57 17.80 -16.99
N ASN A 729 14.15 18.10 -18.15
CA ASN A 729 13.41 18.69 -19.25
C ASN A 729 12.59 19.89 -18.75
N ARG A 730 11.29 19.93 -19.04
CA ARG A 730 10.35 20.93 -18.50
C ARG A 730 9.95 20.66 -17.05
N SER A 731 10.15 19.47 -16.51
CA SER A 731 9.71 19.12 -15.15
C SER A 731 10.56 19.78 -14.06
N ILE A 732 9.90 20.17 -12.98
CA ILE A 732 10.55 20.64 -11.74
C ILE A 732 10.27 19.61 -10.66
N LEU A 733 11.30 18.92 -10.19
CA LEU A 733 11.19 17.90 -9.15
C LEU A 733 11.86 18.35 -7.86
N LEU A 734 11.34 17.88 -6.74
CA LEU A 734 11.85 18.12 -5.39
C LEU A 734 12.16 16.80 -4.70
N LYS A 735 13.32 16.72 -4.07
CA LYS A 735 13.63 15.71 -3.05
C LYS A 735 13.94 16.43 -1.73
N PRO A 736 13.08 16.34 -0.71
CA PRO A 736 13.38 16.91 0.60
C PRO A 736 14.60 16.24 1.26
N ALA A 737 15.23 16.95 2.19
CA ALA A 737 16.30 16.38 3.02
C ALA A 737 15.78 15.18 3.84
N GLY A 738 16.57 14.11 3.94
CA GLY A 738 16.22 12.86 4.61
C GLY A 738 15.34 11.91 3.79
N LYS A 739 14.83 12.34 2.63
CA LYS A 739 14.06 11.51 1.70
C LYS A 739 14.92 11.08 0.52
N GLU A 740 14.61 9.93 -0.07
CA GLU A 740 15.31 9.40 -1.26
C GLU A 740 14.50 9.62 -2.54
N LYS A 741 13.17 9.62 -2.45
CA LYS A 741 12.26 9.77 -3.59
C LYS A 741 12.10 11.24 -4.02
N PHE A 742 12.15 11.47 -5.33
CA PHE A 742 11.79 12.73 -5.98
C PHE A 742 10.28 12.84 -6.19
N ILE A 743 9.75 14.06 -6.07
CA ILE A 743 8.34 14.39 -6.28
C ILE A 743 8.26 15.45 -7.38
N LEU A 744 7.40 15.26 -8.38
CA LEU A 744 7.13 16.27 -9.41
C LEU A 744 6.29 17.41 -8.82
N ILE A 745 6.85 18.62 -8.75
CA ILE A 745 6.19 19.76 -8.10
C ILE A 745 5.68 20.83 -9.07
N GLY A 746 6.06 20.76 -10.34
CA GLY A 746 5.69 21.76 -11.32
C GLY A 746 6.42 21.59 -12.65
N ASN A 747 6.36 22.63 -13.49
CA ASN A 747 7.00 22.63 -14.80
C ASN A 747 7.42 24.05 -15.24
N GLN A 748 8.42 24.09 -16.10
CA GLN A 748 8.86 25.27 -16.85
C GLN A 748 8.08 25.40 -18.16
N SER A 749 8.12 26.60 -18.74
CA SER A 749 7.53 26.84 -20.05
C SER A 749 8.23 26.04 -21.16
N ILE A 750 7.62 25.99 -22.35
CA ILE A 750 8.21 25.36 -23.54
C ILE A 750 9.46 26.08 -24.09
N ARG A 751 9.75 27.31 -23.61
CA ARG A 751 10.87 28.12 -24.07
C ARG A 751 12.20 27.37 -24.00
N GLY A 752 12.93 27.32 -25.11
CA GLY A 752 14.25 26.69 -25.17
C GLY A 752 14.26 25.17 -25.32
N PHE A 753 13.10 24.50 -25.33
CA PHE A 753 12.98 23.03 -25.43
C PHE A 753 12.68 22.51 -26.86
N HIS A 754 12.58 23.38 -27.87
CA HIS A 754 12.46 22.94 -29.26
C HIS A 754 13.82 22.45 -29.81
N HIS A 755 13.91 21.17 -30.19
CA HIS A 755 15.17 20.54 -30.62
C HIS A 755 15.60 20.93 -32.04
N ASN A 756 14.65 21.22 -32.92
CA ASN A 756 14.93 21.41 -34.35
C ASN A 756 15.20 22.86 -34.73
N PHE A 757 14.83 23.84 -33.91
CA PHE A 757 15.04 25.27 -34.19
C PHE A 757 15.13 26.09 -32.89
N GLN A 758 15.79 27.23 -32.96
CA GLN A 758 15.90 28.16 -31.83
C GLN A 758 14.55 28.88 -31.65
N SER A 759 13.93 28.70 -30.48
CA SER A 759 12.74 29.44 -30.09
C SER A 759 12.88 29.95 -28.66
N LEU A 760 12.51 31.21 -28.47
CA LEU A 760 12.43 31.87 -27.18
C LEU A 760 10.96 32.14 -26.77
N ASP A 761 10.00 31.72 -27.58
CA ASP A 761 8.58 31.89 -27.28
C ASP A 761 8.12 30.92 -26.19
N ARG A 762 7.26 31.40 -25.30
CA ARG A 762 6.60 30.60 -24.26
C ARG A 762 5.25 30.04 -24.72
N ASN A 763 4.75 30.44 -25.90
CA ASN A 763 3.44 30.05 -26.44
C ASN A 763 2.27 30.32 -25.46
N GLY A 764 2.35 31.43 -24.73
CA GLY A 764 1.35 31.83 -23.73
C GLY A 764 1.48 31.14 -22.36
N GLU A 765 2.46 30.26 -22.16
CA GLU A 765 2.74 29.69 -20.85
C GLU A 765 3.48 30.69 -19.93
N PRO A 766 3.24 30.65 -18.60
CA PRO A 766 4.08 31.38 -17.66
C PRO A 766 5.51 30.80 -17.66
N PRO A 767 6.53 31.55 -17.23
CA PRO A 767 7.92 31.05 -17.17
C PRO A 767 8.03 29.70 -16.44
N TYR A 768 7.29 29.55 -15.35
CA TYR A 768 7.16 28.31 -14.60
C TYR A 768 5.82 28.27 -13.85
N SER A 769 5.43 27.08 -13.44
CA SER A 769 4.27 26.82 -12.58
C SER A 769 4.67 25.87 -11.45
N ILE A 770 4.18 26.12 -10.22
CA ILE A 770 4.31 25.21 -9.06
C ILE A 770 2.92 24.80 -8.62
N LEU A 771 2.74 23.51 -8.38
CA LEU A 771 1.48 22.94 -7.93
C LEU A 771 1.33 23.10 -6.41
N PRO A 772 0.31 23.80 -5.90
CA PRO A 772 0.22 24.11 -4.47
C PRO A 772 0.17 22.87 -3.56
N PHE A 773 -0.45 21.79 -4.04
CA PHE A 773 -0.68 20.59 -3.26
C PHE A 773 0.52 19.63 -3.18
N THR A 774 1.62 19.91 -3.88
CA THR A 774 2.84 19.07 -3.87
C THR A 774 3.95 19.59 -2.96
N VAL A 775 3.85 20.85 -2.53
CA VAL A 775 4.92 21.54 -1.77
C VAL A 775 4.47 22.07 -0.40
N SER A 776 3.17 22.17 -0.15
CA SER A 776 2.60 22.76 1.07
C SER A 776 1.62 21.80 1.75
N GLU A 777 1.48 21.89 3.07
CA GLU A 777 0.41 21.23 3.86
C GLU A 777 -0.85 22.09 3.98
N GLU A 778 -0.79 23.37 3.61
CA GLU A 778 -1.94 24.28 3.57
C GLU A 778 -2.33 24.55 2.11
N VAL A 779 -3.59 24.26 1.73
CA VAL A 779 -4.14 24.79 0.47
C VAL A 779 -4.85 26.07 0.87
N ASN A 780 -4.18 27.20 0.67
CA ASN A 780 -4.70 28.57 0.72
C ASN A 780 -5.66 28.86 1.90
N GLN A 781 -5.13 29.36 3.03
CA GLN A 781 -5.94 30.25 3.90
C GLN A 781 -6.01 31.66 3.33
#